data_AF-A0A1C5P629-F1
#
_entry.id   AF-A0A1C5P629-F1
#
_cell.length_a   1.000
_cell.length_b   1.000
_cell.length_c   1.000
_cell.angle_alpha   90.00
_cell.angle_beta   90.00
_cell.angle_gamma   90.00
#
_symmetry.space_group_name_H-M   'P 1'
#
loop_
_entity.id
_entity.type
_entity.pdbx_description
1 polymer ?
#
loop_
_entity_poly.entity_id
_entity_poly.type
_entity_poly.pdbx_seq_one_letter_code
_entity_poly.pdbx_strand_id
1 'polypeptide(L)'
;MKDIRIIAGRDIRPDAAASLALAGYGKDEASQAQGKALFAELERPVRQVVRPKVALAFADDGQGRMGLYAVLTIGAAVSRQSAMYVARKEYSEAVLFSAMADSCLFSFERQLGEAIRGLCREKGCGIASRHEAGVDCGFSLQEQAVQAVEAGRTLGVTLTEHHMLQPEKSMAILYELTDDPDVFHIEHDCRRCGNASCALRKEETQEEYIRCPKGMRISRWLRQQGYMDSFPCGETGRCGKCRVRVAEGMVTVSPEDRELFTPADLAAGWRLACKAVPSEDVQIVIPKRNRGVLAALGRDGDDYEADIGHSYGLAVDIGTTTLALSLVDTTAGRTVHTITAANSQRAFGADVVSRIQAAKDGKGPQLRKAVCHDLQQMFHQMWDTYPQAKDRCLKAAVAGNTTMLHLLMGWDCGGLGSWPFRPVSLGGDWYSWKDVFGEYDGFSNQPVALLPCISTYVGADITAGIWACSLMKSEETTLLIDLGTNGEMVLRSEEGLLTTATAAGPALEGGSLQWGTASVPGAICGVTMNGVRPKVRTIDGAPPVGICGTGVIEALAGLIETGLVDTTGKLKEPYFRRGFPLATTLDCEQIVMTQKDIREVQLAKSAIRAGIETLLYEERMTCEDIDRVYIAGGFGYYLQPAKAAAIGLLPPQLVHKTAAAGNTSLAGAAAVLADESVLDDMKKICRHAGEVILANNDFFQSAYIEHMNF
;
A
#
# COMPACT_ATOMS: atom_id res chain seq x y z
N MET A 1 36.58 6.49 -33.56
CA MET A 1 36.69 6.02 -32.16
C MET A 1 35.37 5.38 -31.80
N LYS A 2 35.38 4.19 -31.19
CA LYS A 2 34.15 3.55 -30.69
C LYS A 2 33.49 4.47 -29.66
N ASP A 3 32.17 4.59 -29.71
CA ASP A 3 31.37 5.44 -28.81
C ASP A 3 31.20 4.75 -27.46
N ILE A 4 32.26 4.71 -26.65
CA ILE A 4 32.29 4.01 -25.36
C ILE A 4 31.87 4.98 -24.24
N ARG A 5 30.90 4.57 -23.42
CA ARG A 5 30.46 5.30 -22.23
C ARG A 5 30.97 4.61 -20.97
N ILE A 6 31.61 5.36 -20.09
CA ILE A 6 32.11 4.85 -18.80
C ILE A 6 31.28 5.46 -17.68
N ILE A 7 30.73 4.62 -16.81
CA ILE A 7 29.90 5.05 -15.68
C ILE A 7 30.49 4.46 -14.39
N ALA A 8 30.64 5.29 -13.37
CA ALA A 8 31.06 4.87 -12.03
C ALA A 8 29.83 4.71 -11.12
N GLY A 9 29.81 3.64 -10.32
CA GLY A 9 28.74 3.41 -9.35
C GLY A 9 28.79 4.38 -8.16
N ARG A 10 27.63 4.67 -7.57
CA ARG A 10 27.48 5.56 -6.40
C ARG A 10 26.92 4.80 -5.21
N ASP A 11 27.57 4.92 -4.06
CA ASP A 11 27.23 4.29 -2.77
C ASP A 11 26.82 2.81 -2.88
N ILE A 12 27.59 2.02 -3.63
CA ILE A 12 27.37 0.58 -3.75
C ILE A 12 27.75 -0.11 -2.44
N ARG A 13 26.77 -0.79 -1.84
CA ARG A 13 26.93 -1.55 -0.59
C ARG A 13 26.49 -3.00 -0.77
N PRO A 14 27.11 -3.94 -0.03
CA PRO A 14 26.66 -5.32 -0.02
C PRO A 14 25.31 -5.43 0.68
N ASP A 15 24.39 -6.20 0.11
CA ASP A 15 23.14 -6.58 0.77
C ASP A 15 23.40 -7.74 1.73
N ALA A 16 23.00 -7.59 3.00
CA ALA A 16 23.28 -8.57 4.05
C ALA A 16 22.63 -9.93 3.77
N ALA A 17 21.35 -9.94 3.40
CA ALA A 17 20.62 -11.18 3.17
C ALA A 17 21.21 -11.97 1.98
N ALA A 18 21.45 -11.30 0.86
CA ALA A 18 22.06 -11.89 -0.32
C ALA A 18 23.49 -12.39 -0.06
N SER A 19 24.30 -11.61 0.66
CA SER A 19 25.69 -11.98 0.95
C SER A 19 25.77 -13.22 1.84
N LEU A 20 24.93 -13.30 2.87
CA LEU A 20 24.85 -14.48 3.75
C LEU A 20 24.37 -15.72 3.00
N ALA A 21 23.34 -15.57 2.15
CA ALA A 21 22.81 -16.66 1.34
C ALA A 21 23.85 -17.18 0.33
N LEU A 22 24.58 -16.28 -0.35
CA LEU A 22 25.69 -16.64 -1.26
C LEU A 22 26.84 -17.32 -0.54
N ALA A 23 27.15 -16.91 0.69
CA ALA A 23 28.18 -17.50 1.53
C ALA A 23 27.75 -18.83 2.18
N GLY A 24 26.50 -19.25 2.00
CA GLY A 24 25.98 -20.52 2.52
C GLY A 24 25.60 -20.51 4.00
N TYR A 25 25.46 -19.33 4.61
CA TYR A 25 24.87 -19.23 5.95
C TYR A 25 23.39 -19.61 5.88
N GLY A 26 22.99 -20.61 6.66
CA GLY A 26 21.71 -21.32 6.54
C GLY A 26 20.50 -20.59 7.13
N LYS A 27 19.39 -21.31 7.27
CA LYS A 27 18.16 -20.83 7.95
C LYS A 27 18.19 -21.04 9.47
N ASP A 28 19.17 -21.75 9.99
CA ASP A 28 19.31 -21.96 11.43
C ASP A 28 19.83 -20.70 12.13
N GLU A 29 19.28 -20.40 13.30
CA GLU A 29 19.52 -19.13 14.01
C GLU A 29 20.99 -18.95 14.41
N ALA A 30 21.69 -20.05 14.74
CA ALA A 30 23.10 -20.00 15.14
C ALA A 30 24.03 -19.62 13.97
N SER A 31 23.85 -20.24 12.80
CA SER A 31 24.59 -19.90 11.59
C SER A 31 24.29 -18.46 11.14
N GLN A 32 23.03 -18.03 11.21
CA GLN A 32 22.67 -16.65 10.87
C GLN A 32 23.27 -15.61 11.81
N ALA A 33 23.27 -15.86 13.12
CA ALA A 33 23.86 -14.95 14.09
C ALA A 33 25.36 -14.77 13.86
N GLN A 34 26.08 -15.89 13.64
CA GLN A 34 27.50 -15.86 13.32
C GLN A 34 27.79 -15.11 12.01
N GLY A 35 27.01 -15.38 10.96
CA GLY A 35 27.16 -14.71 9.67
C GLY A 35 26.91 -13.20 9.77
N LYS A 36 25.87 -12.77 10.50
CA LYS A 36 25.56 -11.35 10.70
C LYS A 36 26.67 -10.61 11.44
N ALA A 37 27.26 -11.23 12.47
CA ALA A 37 28.39 -10.65 13.19
C ALA A 37 29.60 -10.46 12.26
N LEU A 38 29.95 -11.49 11.49
CA LEU A 38 31.06 -11.42 10.54
C LEU A 38 30.82 -10.42 9.40
N PHE A 39 29.57 -10.31 8.92
CA PHE A 39 29.18 -9.32 7.92
C PHE A 39 29.43 -7.89 8.42
N ALA A 40 29.05 -7.59 9.67
CA ALA A 40 29.27 -6.26 10.27
C ALA A 40 30.76 -5.90 10.36
N GLU A 41 31.64 -6.88 10.63
CA GLU A 41 33.09 -6.67 10.65
C GLU A 41 33.67 -6.41 9.25
N LEU A 42 33.18 -7.15 8.23
CA LEU A 42 33.69 -7.10 6.86
C LEU A 42 33.10 -5.97 6.00
N GLU A 43 31.98 -5.34 6.42
CA GLU A 43 31.32 -4.29 5.64
C GLU A 43 32.27 -3.13 5.34
N ARG A 44 33.00 -2.65 6.36
CA ARG A 44 33.96 -1.56 6.20
C ARG A 44 35.12 -1.93 5.26
N PRO A 45 35.82 -3.07 5.43
CA PRO A 45 36.80 -3.55 4.46
C PRO A 45 36.29 -3.61 3.01
N VAL A 46 35.09 -4.16 2.78
CA VAL A 46 34.49 -4.25 1.44
C VAL A 46 34.30 -2.87 0.84
N ARG A 47 33.71 -1.93 1.58
CA ARG A 47 33.48 -0.54 1.13
C ARG A 47 34.78 0.19 0.78
N GLN A 48 35.89 -0.12 1.45
CA GLN A 48 37.18 0.51 1.17
C GLN A 48 37.77 0.09 -0.17
N VAL A 49 37.58 -1.16 -0.60
CA VAL A 49 38.22 -1.70 -1.80
C VAL A 49 37.31 -1.70 -3.05
N VAL A 50 35.98 -1.68 -2.87
CA VAL A 50 35.02 -1.68 -3.98
C VAL A 50 35.09 -0.37 -4.77
N ARG A 51 35.33 -0.48 -6.08
CA ARG A 51 35.43 0.62 -7.05
C ARG A 51 34.60 0.28 -8.30
N PRO A 52 33.26 0.44 -8.23
CA PRO A 52 32.34 0.01 -9.27
C PRO A 52 32.48 0.88 -10.52
N LYS A 53 32.72 0.25 -11.67
CA LYS A 53 32.77 0.89 -12.99
C LYS A 53 32.18 -0.02 -14.06
N VAL A 54 31.46 0.56 -15.01
CA VAL A 54 30.98 -0.10 -16.23
C VAL A 54 31.47 0.66 -17.46
N ALA A 55 31.78 -0.09 -18.52
CA ALA A 55 31.96 0.43 -19.86
C ALA A 55 30.85 -0.13 -20.76
N LEU A 56 30.20 0.74 -21.52
CA LEU A 56 29.07 0.43 -22.39
C LEU A 56 29.40 0.84 -23.82
N ALA A 57 29.09 -0.01 -24.80
CA ALA A 57 29.24 0.32 -26.21
C ALA A 57 28.18 -0.38 -27.07
N PHE A 58 27.60 0.36 -28.00
CA PHE A 58 26.81 -0.21 -29.09
C PHE A 58 27.77 -0.82 -30.12
N ALA A 59 27.63 -2.11 -30.41
CA ALA A 59 28.47 -2.80 -31.38
C ALA A 59 27.69 -3.93 -32.08
N ASP A 60 28.20 -4.35 -33.24
CA ASP A 60 27.69 -5.48 -34.01
C ASP A 60 28.25 -6.81 -33.45
N ASP A 61 27.45 -7.87 -33.44
CA ASP A 61 27.84 -9.22 -33.02
C ASP A 61 28.73 -9.98 -34.03
N GLY A 62 29.10 -9.33 -35.13
CA GLY A 62 29.85 -9.91 -36.25
C GLY A 62 28.96 -10.62 -37.28
N GLN A 63 27.65 -10.70 -37.04
CA GLN A 63 26.64 -11.28 -37.93
C GLN A 63 25.62 -10.25 -38.43
N GLY A 64 25.84 -8.96 -38.18
CA GLY A 64 24.95 -7.88 -38.64
C GLY A 64 23.91 -7.45 -37.61
N ARG A 65 23.94 -7.99 -36.38
CA ARG A 65 22.97 -7.63 -35.32
C ARG A 65 23.62 -6.68 -34.33
N MET A 66 22.97 -5.53 -34.13
CA MET A 66 23.42 -4.52 -33.17
C MET A 66 22.97 -4.87 -31.75
N GLY A 67 23.92 -4.80 -30.82
CA GLY A 67 23.68 -5.00 -29.39
C GLY A 67 24.34 -3.91 -28.55
N LEU A 68 23.87 -3.74 -27.32
CA LEU A 68 24.55 -2.92 -26.32
C LEU A 68 25.38 -3.83 -25.42
N TYR A 69 26.69 -3.76 -25.56
CA TYR A 69 27.64 -4.52 -24.76
C TYR A 69 28.00 -3.75 -23.49
N ALA A 70 28.01 -4.45 -22.37
CA ALA A 70 28.39 -3.93 -21.07
C ALA A 70 29.46 -4.82 -20.43
N VAL A 71 30.55 -4.22 -19.97
CA VAL A 71 31.48 -4.88 -19.05
C VAL A 71 31.53 -4.06 -17.78
N LEU A 72 31.35 -4.71 -16.63
CA LEU A 72 31.33 -4.06 -15.33
C LEU A 72 32.22 -4.80 -14.35
N THR A 73 32.81 -4.05 -13.43
CA THR A 73 33.73 -4.56 -12.41
C THR A 73 33.60 -3.75 -11.13
N ILE A 74 33.85 -4.39 -9.99
CA ILE A 74 34.03 -3.71 -8.70
C ILE A 74 35.51 -3.50 -8.34
N GLY A 75 36.42 -3.85 -9.25
CA GLY A 75 37.84 -3.49 -9.18
C GLY A 75 38.77 -4.58 -8.64
N ALA A 76 40.02 -4.57 -9.12
CA ALA A 76 41.05 -5.58 -8.82
C ALA A 76 41.49 -5.64 -7.34
N ALA A 77 41.19 -4.61 -6.55
CA ALA A 77 41.51 -4.58 -5.13
C ALA A 77 40.72 -5.63 -4.33
N VAL A 78 39.51 -5.96 -4.79
CA VAL A 78 38.65 -6.97 -4.17
C VAL A 78 39.31 -8.35 -4.21
N SER A 79 39.79 -8.78 -5.38
CA SER A 79 40.49 -10.07 -5.53
C SER A 79 41.77 -10.14 -4.71
N ARG A 80 42.54 -9.03 -4.62
CA ARG A 80 43.73 -8.97 -3.76
C ARG A 80 43.39 -9.12 -2.28
N GLN A 81 42.33 -8.44 -1.82
CA GLN A 81 41.89 -8.51 -0.44
C GLN A 81 41.36 -9.92 -0.09
N SER A 82 40.59 -10.53 -0.99
CA SER A 82 40.13 -11.92 -0.84
C SER A 82 41.31 -12.90 -0.71
N ALA A 83 42.33 -12.76 -1.58
CA ALA A 83 43.53 -13.58 -1.51
C ALA A 83 44.32 -13.39 -0.19
N MET A 84 44.29 -12.20 0.42
CA MET A 84 44.93 -11.95 1.72
C MET A 84 44.25 -12.71 2.86
N TYR A 85 42.92 -12.77 2.89
CA TYR A 85 42.17 -13.58 3.86
C TYR A 85 42.55 -15.07 3.73
N VAL A 86 42.60 -15.59 2.51
CA VAL A 86 43.04 -16.97 2.24
C VAL A 86 44.48 -17.22 2.71
N ALA A 87 45.40 -16.30 2.43
CA ALA A 87 46.81 -16.43 2.86
C ALA A 87 46.97 -16.43 4.38
N ARG A 88 46.07 -15.75 5.11
CA ARG A 88 46.01 -15.73 6.58
C ARG A 88 45.26 -16.92 7.19
N LYS A 89 44.71 -17.81 6.35
CA LYS A 89 43.84 -18.93 6.76
C LYS A 89 42.51 -18.49 7.38
N GLU A 90 42.06 -17.28 7.04
CA GLU A 90 40.78 -16.66 7.42
C GLU A 90 39.73 -17.05 6.36
N TYR A 91 39.34 -18.33 6.33
CA TYR A 91 38.54 -18.88 5.23
C TYR A 91 37.08 -18.43 5.25
N SER A 92 36.46 -18.28 6.42
CA SER A 92 35.08 -17.80 6.55
C SER A 92 34.98 -16.34 6.10
N GLU A 93 35.98 -15.53 6.45
CA GLU A 93 36.14 -14.15 6.02
C GLU A 93 36.30 -14.09 4.50
N ALA A 94 37.16 -14.93 3.92
CA ALA A 94 37.37 -14.98 2.48
C ALA A 94 36.07 -15.31 1.72
N VAL A 95 35.30 -16.28 2.19
CA VAL A 95 34.02 -16.69 1.58
C VAL A 95 32.99 -15.57 1.68
N LEU A 96 32.77 -15.03 2.89
CA LEU A 96 31.76 -13.98 3.09
C LEU A 96 32.15 -12.68 2.38
N PHE A 97 33.44 -12.29 2.41
CA PHE A 97 33.94 -11.13 1.69
C PHE A 97 33.73 -11.26 0.18
N SER A 98 33.99 -12.45 -0.38
CA SER A 98 33.76 -12.75 -1.79
C SER A 98 32.27 -12.67 -2.16
N ALA A 99 31.39 -13.17 -1.29
CA ALA A 99 29.93 -13.09 -1.46
C ALA A 99 29.40 -11.64 -1.35
N MET A 100 29.92 -10.85 -0.41
CA MET A 100 29.62 -9.42 -0.28
C MET A 100 30.04 -8.64 -1.53
N ALA A 101 31.19 -9.00 -2.11
CA ALA A 101 31.65 -8.47 -3.37
C ALA A 101 30.69 -8.82 -4.53
N ASP A 102 30.22 -10.06 -4.65
CA ASP A 102 29.22 -10.44 -5.66
C ASP A 102 27.91 -9.66 -5.49
N SER A 103 27.44 -9.53 -4.25
CA SER A 103 26.27 -8.71 -3.90
C SER A 103 26.43 -7.24 -4.33
N CYS A 104 27.61 -6.66 -4.14
CA CYS A 104 27.95 -5.32 -4.63
C CYS A 104 27.91 -5.23 -6.17
N LEU A 105 28.41 -6.25 -6.87
CA LEU A 105 28.40 -6.29 -8.33
C LEU A 105 26.97 -6.33 -8.88
N PHE A 106 26.08 -7.15 -8.29
CA PHE A 106 24.66 -7.19 -8.65
C PHE A 106 23.91 -5.90 -8.30
N SER A 107 24.24 -5.29 -7.16
CA SER A 107 23.68 -3.99 -6.76
C SER A 107 24.07 -2.89 -7.74
N PHE A 108 25.33 -2.90 -8.17
CA PHE A 108 25.82 -1.95 -9.17
C PHE A 108 25.15 -2.14 -10.52
N GLU A 109 24.97 -3.38 -10.98
CA GLU A 109 24.22 -3.67 -12.21
C GLU A 109 22.80 -3.08 -12.18
N ARG A 110 22.05 -3.29 -11.08
CA ARG A 110 20.69 -2.74 -10.93
C ARG A 110 20.66 -1.21 -11.04
N GLN A 111 21.68 -0.52 -10.50
CA GLN A 111 21.81 0.93 -10.59
C GLN A 111 21.96 1.43 -12.03
N LEU A 112 22.44 0.59 -12.97
CA LEU A 112 22.67 1.00 -14.36
C LEU A 112 21.40 1.11 -15.20
N GLY A 113 20.26 0.61 -14.71
CA GLY A 113 19.01 0.58 -15.47
C GLY A 113 18.58 1.94 -16.03
N GLU A 114 18.65 3.00 -15.22
CA GLU A 114 18.30 4.35 -15.67
C GLU A 114 19.27 4.91 -16.71
N ALA A 115 20.58 4.67 -16.52
CA ALA A 115 21.60 5.15 -17.43
C ALA A 115 21.51 4.46 -18.80
N ILE A 116 21.29 3.14 -18.80
CA ILE A 116 21.09 2.36 -20.02
C ILE A 116 19.80 2.80 -20.72
N ARG A 117 18.71 3.06 -19.98
CA ARG A 117 17.47 3.60 -20.54
C ARG A 117 17.68 4.97 -21.21
N GLY A 118 18.49 5.83 -20.60
CA GLY A 118 18.90 7.10 -21.20
C GLY A 118 19.63 6.90 -22.54
N LEU A 119 20.63 6.02 -22.58
CA LEU A 119 21.39 5.70 -23.78
C LEU A 119 20.51 5.10 -24.90
N CYS A 120 19.58 4.21 -24.55
CA CYS A 120 18.65 3.61 -25.50
C CYS A 120 17.70 4.65 -26.11
N ARG A 121 17.18 5.60 -25.29
CA ARG A 121 16.37 6.72 -25.78
C ARG A 121 17.14 7.64 -26.73
N GLU A 122 18.40 7.93 -26.45
CA GLU A 122 19.26 8.73 -27.36
C GLU A 122 19.45 8.05 -28.72
N LYS A 123 19.46 6.72 -28.75
CA LYS A 123 19.58 5.92 -29.98
C LYS A 123 18.24 5.56 -30.62
N GLY A 124 17.12 5.87 -29.97
CA GLY A 124 15.77 5.55 -30.44
C GLY A 124 15.45 4.05 -30.43
N CYS A 125 16.04 3.28 -29.51
CA CYS A 125 15.82 1.84 -29.39
C CYS A 125 15.41 1.46 -27.97
N GLY A 126 14.88 0.25 -27.79
CA GLY A 126 14.64 -0.39 -26.49
C GLY A 126 15.61 -1.54 -26.22
N ILE A 127 15.37 -2.26 -25.12
CA ILE A 127 16.07 -3.51 -24.76
C ILE A 127 15.07 -4.67 -24.78
N ALA A 128 15.22 -5.59 -25.71
CA ALA A 128 14.38 -6.79 -25.84
C ALA A 128 14.70 -7.83 -24.77
N SER A 129 15.98 -8.04 -24.48
CA SER A 129 16.43 -9.05 -23.53
C SER A 129 17.87 -8.81 -23.06
N ARG A 130 18.24 -9.45 -21.95
CA ARG A 130 19.56 -9.44 -21.34
C ARG A 130 20.17 -10.84 -21.46
N HIS A 131 21.42 -10.91 -21.94
CA HIS A 131 22.20 -12.15 -22.06
C HIS A 131 23.51 -12.06 -21.28
N GLU A 132 23.90 -13.15 -20.64
CA GLU A 132 25.13 -13.27 -19.85
C GLU A 132 25.86 -14.57 -20.16
N ALA A 133 27.17 -14.44 -20.38
CA ALA A 133 28.03 -15.55 -20.76
C ALA A 133 28.03 -16.66 -19.69
N GLY A 134 27.76 -17.89 -20.11
CA GLY A 134 27.71 -19.06 -19.22
C GLY A 134 26.40 -19.23 -18.46
N VAL A 135 25.42 -18.32 -18.66
CA VAL A 135 24.08 -18.42 -18.06
C VAL A 135 23.04 -18.80 -19.12
N ASP A 136 22.92 -18.00 -20.17
CA ASP A 136 21.94 -18.17 -21.26
C ASP A 136 22.56 -18.08 -22.66
N CYS A 137 23.84 -17.73 -22.75
CA CYS A 137 24.60 -17.69 -23.99
C CYS A 137 26.03 -18.24 -23.81
N GLY A 138 26.70 -18.55 -24.92
CA GLY A 138 28.05 -19.13 -24.91
C GLY A 138 29.13 -18.16 -24.39
N PHE A 139 30.26 -18.72 -23.94
CA PHE A 139 31.39 -17.94 -23.41
C PHE A 139 32.06 -17.00 -24.43
N SER A 140 31.80 -17.17 -25.73
CA SER A 140 32.25 -16.23 -26.77
C SER A 140 31.74 -14.80 -26.54
N LEU A 141 30.61 -14.63 -25.83
CA LEU A 141 30.08 -13.31 -25.50
C LEU A 141 31.05 -12.49 -24.64
N GLN A 142 31.78 -13.11 -23.71
CA GLN A 142 32.74 -12.40 -22.86
C GLN A 142 33.85 -11.74 -23.68
N GLU A 143 34.38 -12.45 -24.68
CA GLU A 143 35.38 -11.91 -25.59
C GLU A 143 34.82 -10.75 -26.43
N GLN A 144 33.63 -10.92 -26.98
CA GLN A 144 32.95 -9.87 -27.74
C GLN A 144 32.73 -8.62 -26.90
N ALA A 145 32.22 -8.75 -25.67
CA ALA A 145 31.98 -7.63 -24.77
C ALA A 145 33.28 -6.90 -24.41
N VAL A 146 34.34 -7.64 -24.03
CA VAL A 146 35.65 -7.08 -23.69
C VAL A 146 36.27 -6.31 -24.86
N GLN A 147 36.14 -6.82 -26.09
CA GLN A 147 36.61 -6.15 -27.30
C GLN A 147 35.72 -4.96 -27.71
N ALA A 148 34.40 -5.07 -27.53
CA ALA A 148 33.44 -4.03 -27.88
C ALA A 148 33.66 -2.76 -27.06
N VAL A 149 33.87 -2.92 -25.75
CA VAL A 149 34.04 -1.80 -24.81
C VAL A 149 35.51 -1.47 -24.48
N GLU A 150 36.44 -2.16 -25.15
CA GLU A 150 37.89 -2.06 -24.92
C GLU A 150 38.26 -2.20 -23.43
N ALA A 151 37.69 -3.20 -22.77
CA ALA A 151 37.66 -3.32 -21.31
C ALA A 151 39.04 -3.29 -20.64
N GLY A 152 40.09 -3.80 -21.32
CA GLY A 152 41.46 -3.75 -20.81
C GLY A 152 41.98 -2.31 -20.66
N ARG A 153 41.63 -1.42 -21.60
CA ARG A 153 42.00 0.00 -21.57
C ARG A 153 41.07 0.82 -20.68
N THR A 154 39.77 0.54 -20.72
CA THR A 154 38.75 1.36 -20.05
C THR A 154 38.54 0.99 -18.59
N LEU A 155 38.58 -0.29 -18.25
CA LEU A 155 38.27 -0.82 -16.92
C LEU A 155 39.44 -1.57 -16.27
N GLY A 156 40.48 -1.93 -17.04
CA GLY A 156 41.53 -2.84 -16.59
C GLY A 156 41.04 -4.29 -16.46
N VAL A 157 40.00 -4.66 -17.22
CA VAL A 157 39.44 -6.02 -17.25
C VAL A 157 39.95 -6.74 -18.51
N THR A 158 40.59 -7.89 -18.32
CA THR A 158 41.12 -8.74 -19.39
C THR A 158 40.53 -10.15 -19.30
N LEU A 159 40.87 -11.00 -20.26
CA LEU A 159 40.53 -12.43 -20.24
C LEU A 159 41.79 -13.26 -19.99
N THR A 160 41.65 -14.35 -19.24
CA THR A 160 42.67 -15.39 -19.12
C THR A 160 42.70 -16.28 -20.37
N GLU A 161 43.68 -17.20 -20.47
CA GLU A 161 43.75 -18.21 -21.55
C GLU A 161 42.51 -19.10 -21.62
N HIS A 162 41.75 -19.23 -20.52
CA HIS A 162 40.51 -19.98 -20.44
C HIS A 162 39.26 -19.09 -20.54
N HIS A 163 39.40 -17.88 -21.08
CA HIS A 163 38.32 -16.91 -21.27
C HIS A 163 37.60 -16.46 -19.99
N MET A 164 38.20 -16.64 -18.81
CA MET A 164 37.65 -16.07 -17.56
C MET A 164 38.02 -14.59 -17.43
N LEU A 165 37.08 -13.76 -16.98
CA LEU A 165 37.31 -12.34 -16.70
C LEU A 165 38.29 -12.15 -15.54
N GLN A 166 39.24 -11.24 -15.72
CA GLN A 166 40.22 -10.85 -14.72
C GLN A 166 40.22 -9.32 -14.61
N PRO A 167 39.88 -8.74 -13.44
CA PRO A 167 39.59 -9.37 -12.15
C PRO A 167 38.31 -10.22 -12.13
N GLU A 168 38.26 -11.23 -11.26
CA GLU A 168 37.18 -12.23 -11.20
C GLU A 168 35.81 -11.63 -10.84
N LYS A 169 35.78 -10.54 -10.08
CA LYS A 169 34.56 -9.80 -9.71
C LYS A 169 34.19 -8.80 -10.79
N SER A 170 34.00 -9.33 -11.98
CA SER A 170 33.59 -8.62 -13.18
C SER A 170 32.56 -9.45 -13.93
N MET A 171 31.68 -8.78 -14.67
CA MET A 171 30.63 -9.42 -15.45
C MET A 171 30.52 -8.76 -16.83
N ALA A 172 30.15 -9.57 -17.81
CA ALA A 172 29.97 -9.17 -19.20
C ALA A 172 28.53 -9.49 -19.62
N ILE A 173 27.82 -8.48 -20.11
CA ILE A 173 26.41 -8.56 -20.46
C ILE A 173 26.23 -8.04 -21.89
N LEU A 174 25.33 -8.69 -22.63
CA LEU A 174 24.79 -8.19 -23.88
C LEU A 174 23.32 -7.88 -23.69
N TYR A 175 22.93 -6.64 -24.01
CA TYR A 175 21.53 -6.28 -24.14
C TYR A 175 21.14 -6.31 -25.62
N GLU A 176 20.19 -7.17 -25.94
CA GLU A 176 19.59 -7.26 -27.25
C GLU A 176 18.67 -6.06 -27.47
N LEU A 177 18.83 -5.37 -28.59
CA LEU A 177 18.07 -4.16 -28.90
C LEU A 177 16.74 -4.50 -29.57
N THR A 178 15.78 -3.60 -29.45
CA THR A 178 14.53 -3.61 -30.24
C THR A 178 14.24 -2.22 -30.78
N ASP A 179 13.54 -2.15 -31.90
CA ASP A 179 13.13 -0.90 -32.52
C ASP A 179 12.03 -0.17 -31.72
N ASP A 180 11.42 -0.87 -30.75
CA ASP A 180 10.44 -0.29 -29.83
C ASP A 180 11.12 0.33 -28.61
N PRO A 181 11.19 1.67 -28.48
CA PRO A 181 11.84 2.34 -27.36
C PRO A 181 11.13 2.15 -26.01
N ASP A 182 9.90 1.65 -26.00
CA ASP A 182 9.12 1.40 -24.78
C ASP A 182 9.39 0.00 -24.20
N VAL A 183 9.97 -0.92 -24.97
CA VAL A 183 10.38 -2.25 -24.49
C VAL A 183 11.72 -2.15 -23.76
N PHE A 184 11.77 -2.55 -22.48
CA PHE A 184 12.97 -2.41 -21.66
C PHE A 184 13.17 -3.55 -20.65
N HIS A 185 13.57 -4.71 -21.14
CA HIS A 185 13.84 -5.92 -20.35
C HIS A 185 15.32 -6.05 -19.99
N ILE A 186 15.75 -5.30 -18.97
CA ILE A 186 17.15 -5.25 -18.53
C ILE A 186 17.49 -6.21 -17.39
N GLU A 187 16.48 -6.84 -16.78
CA GLU A 187 16.67 -7.74 -15.64
C GLU A 187 17.05 -9.17 -16.07
N HIS A 188 17.74 -9.88 -15.18
CA HIS A 188 18.05 -11.29 -15.36
C HIS A 188 16.79 -12.18 -15.27
N ASP A 189 16.55 -13.02 -16.28
CA ASP A 189 15.43 -13.95 -16.32
C ASP A 189 15.77 -15.29 -15.64
N CYS A 190 15.37 -15.43 -14.36
CA CYS A 190 15.60 -16.63 -13.56
C CYS A 190 14.94 -17.91 -14.13
N ARG A 191 14.00 -17.81 -15.08
CA ARG A 191 13.35 -18.96 -15.76
C ARG A 191 14.27 -19.61 -16.78
N ARG A 192 15.11 -18.81 -17.45
CA ARG A 192 16.08 -19.27 -18.47
C ARG A 192 17.43 -19.64 -17.87
N CYS A 193 17.65 -19.27 -16.62
CA CYS A 193 18.85 -19.62 -15.87
C CYS A 193 18.91 -21.12 -15.56
N GLY A 194 20.01 -21.78 -15.97
CA GLY A 194 20.26 -23.19 -15.70
C GLY A 194 20.58 -23.53 -14.23
N ASN A 195 20.83 -22.54 -13.38
CA ASN A 195 21.17 -22.76 -11.97
C ASN A 195 19.92 -22.82 -11.09
N ALA A 196 19.27 -23.98 -11.07
CA ALA A 196 18.01 -24.19 -10.36
C ALA A 196 18.12 -24.04 -8.82
N SER A 197 19.31 -24.25 -8.25
CA SER A 197 19.59 -24.12 -6.82
C SER A 197 20.22 -22.77 -6.44
N CYS A 198 20.13 -21.76 -7.31
CA CYS A 198 20.67 -20.43 -7.02
C CYS A 198 20.00 -19.81 -5.78
N ALA A 199 20.81 -19.44 -4.79
CA ALA A 199 20.35 -18.80 -3.56
C ALA A 199 19.71 -17.40 -3.77
N LEU A 200 19.93 -16.80 -4.94
CA LEU A 200 19.41 -15.49 -5.34
C LEU A 200 18.31 -15.57 -6.40
N ARG A 201 17.77 -16.77 -6.68
CA ARG A 201 16.75 -16.94 -7.71
C ARG A 201 15.55 -16.08 -7.37
N LYS A 202 15.28 -15.04 -8.18
CA LYS A 202 14.09 -14.20 -8.07
C LYS A 202 12.88 -15.07 -8.40
N GLU A 203 12.07 -15.38 -7.39
CA GLU A 203 10.77 -16.01 -7.57
C GLU A 203 9.66 -14.95 -7.63
N GLU A 204 9.37 -14.37 -8.79
CA GLU A 204 8.10 -13.66 -9.03
C GLU A 204 7.71 -13.86 -10.50
N THR A 205 6.50 -14.20 -10.92
CA THR A 205 5.16 -14.23 -10.33
C THR A 205 4.73 -15.68 -10.08
N GLN A 206 4.50 -16.07 -8.83
CA GLN A 206 3.90 -17.39 -8.58
C GLN A 206 2.41 -17.33 -8.97
N GLU A 207 2.10 -17.79 -10.18
CA GLU A 207 0.77 -18.29 -10.52
C GLU A 207 0.46 -19.45 -9.57
N GLU A 208 -0.56 -19.29 -8.74
CA GLU A 208 -0.97 -20.34 -7.82
C GLU A 208 -2.06 -21.19 -8.46
N TYR A 209 -1.72 -22.46 -8.70
CA TYR A 209 -2.62 -23.43 -9.31
C TYR A 209 -3.47 -24.06 -8.22
N ILE A 210 -4.77 -23.79 -8.28
CA ILE A 210 -5.72 -24.20 -7.26
C ILE A 210 -6.71 -25.14 -7.92
N ARG A 211 -6.91 -26.31 -7.32
CA ARG A 211 -7.93 -27.26 -7.76
C ARG A 211 -9.27 -26.88 -7.12
N CYS A 212 -10.26 -26.49 -7.92
CA CYS A 212 -11.61 -26.17 -7.49
C CYS A 212 -12.55 -27.36 -7.76
N PRO A 213 -13.28 -27.87 -6.75
CA PRO A 213 -14.21 -28.98 -6.93
C PRO A 213 -15.40 -28.64 -7.84
N LYS A 214 -15.92 -29.66 -8.54
CA LYS A 214 -17.17 -29.59 -9.31
C LYS A 214 -18.32 -28.97 -8.51
N GLY A 215 -19.09 -28.09 -9.15
CA GLY A 215 -20.30 -27.48 -8.59
C GLY A 215 -20.05 -26.41 -7.53
N MET A 216 -18.79 -26.16 -7.14
CA MET A 216 -18.43 -25.13 -6.18
C MET A 216 -18.09 -23.83 -6.89
N ARG A 217 -18.78 -22.73 -6.55
CA ARG A 217 -18.44 -21.41 -7.09
C ARG A 217 -17.00 -21.05 -6.76
N ILE A 218 -16.21 -20.68 -7.76
CA ILE A 218 -14.76 -20.49 -7.62
C ILE A 218 -14.42 -19.43 -6.56
N SER A 219 -15.16 -18.31 -6.50
CA SER A 219 -15.00 -17.27 -5.47
C SER A 219 -15.20 -17.76 -4.04
N ARG A 220 -16.13 -18.70 -3.81
CA ARG A 220 -16.35 -19.31 -2.49
C ARG A 220 -15.19 -20.22 -2.14
N TRP A 221 -14.72 -21.03 -3.09
CA TRP A 221 -13.58 -21.92 -2.88
C TRP A 221 -12.30 -21.14 -2.56
N LEU A 222 -12.00 -20.11 -3.35
CA LEU A 222 -10.85 -19.22 -3.11
C LEU A 222 -10.89 -18.55 -1.73
N ARG A 223 -12.10 -18.19 -1.25
CA ARG A 223 -12.29 -17.67 0.11
C ARG A 223 -12.01 -18.71 1.19
N GLN A 224 -12.54 -19.93 1.03
CA GLN A 224 -12.34 -21.00 2.01
C GLN A 224 -10.87 -21.38 2.15
N GLN A 225 -10.11 -21.30 1.06
CA GLN A 225 -8.69 -21.61 1.03
C GLN A 225 -7.80 -20.39 1.37
N GLY A 226 -8.38 -19.22 1.65
CA GLY A 226 -7.63 -18.02 2.05
C GLY A 226 -6.82 -17.36 0.93
N TYR A 227 -7.21 -17.59 -0.33
CA TYR A 227 -6.55 -17.03 -1.52
C TYR A 227 -7.12 -15.70 -1.98
N MET A 228 -8.35 -15.37 -1.61
CA MET A 228 -9.00 -14.12 -1.99
C MET A 228 -9.94 -13.66 -0.87
N ASP A 229 -9.49 -12.70 -0.07
CA ASP A 229 -10.21 -12.26 1.13
C ASP A 229 -11.30 -11.23 0.84
N SER A 230 -11.35 -10.67 -0.38
CA SER A 230 -12.33 -9.64 -0.72
C SER A 230 -12.75 -9.66 -2.19
N PHE A 231 -14.02 -9.31 -2.42
CA PHE A 231 -14.63 -9.16 -3.73
C PHE A 231 -15.30 -7.77 -3.75
N PRO A 232 -14.62 -6.73 -4.26
CA PRO A 232 -15.03 -5.32 -4.08
C PRO A 232 -16.45 -4.97 -4.57
N CYS A 233 -17.04 -5.76 -5.47
CA CYS A 233 -18.41 -5.58 -5.95
C CYS A 233 -19.46 -6.47 -5.26
N GLY A 234 -19.13 -7.14 -4.15
CA GLY A 234 -20.03 -8.06 -3.46
C GLY A 234 -20.50 -9.23 -4.35
N GLU A 235 -19.60 -9.78 -5.17
CA GLU A 235 -19.90 -10.85 -6.15
C GLU A 235 -20.93 -10.52 -7.24
N THR A 236 -21.29 -9.25 -7.43
CA THR A 236 -22.31 -8.87 -8.44
C THR A 236 -21.84 -9.03 -9.89
N GLY A 237 -20.53 -9.24 -10.12
CA GLY A 237 -19.93 -9.43 -11.46
C GLY A 237 -19.50 -8.14 -12.15
N ARG A 238 -19.56 -6.98 -11.47
CA ARG A 238 -19.42 -5.67 -12.11
C ARG A 238 -18.01 -5.04 -12.10
N CYS A 239 -17.06 -5.56 -11.31
CA CYS A 239 -15.77 -4.89 -11.10
C CYS A 239 -14.56 -5.55 -11.78
N GLY A 240 -14.64 -6.78 -12.29
CA GLY A 240 -13.49 -7.48 -12.89
C GLY A 240 -12.38 -7.92 -11.91
N LYS A 241 -12.35 -7.41 -10.67
CA LYS A 241 -11.28 -7.64 -9.68
C LYS A 241 -11.15 -9.10 -9.18
N CYS A 242 -12.09 -9.98 -9.54
CA CYS A 242 -12.06 -11.41 -9.21
C CYS A 242 -11.72 -12.30 -10.42
N ARG A 243 -11.05 -11.74 -11.43
CA ARG A 243 -10.58 -12.48 -12.60
C ARG A 243 -9.70 -13.66 -12.19
N VAL A 244 -9.98 -14.81 -12.79
CA VAL A 244 -9.19 -16.04 -12.66
C VAL A 244 -9.05 -16.65 -14.04
N ARG A 245 -7.98 -17.42 -14.26
CA ARG A 245 -7.79 -18.14 -15.52
C ARG A 245 -8.00 -19.63 -15.27
N VAL A 246 -8.89 -20.25 -16.02
CA VAL A 246 -9.08 -21.70 -15.99
C VAL A 246 -7.96 -22.32 -16.84
N ALA A 247 -7.04 -23.03 -16.18
CA ALA A 247 -5.93 -23.72 -16.86
C ALA A 247 -6.36 -25.11 -17.35
N GLU A 248 -7.17 -25.83 -16.56
CA GLU A 248 -7.68 -27.15 -16.91
C GLU A 248 -9.17 -27.30 -16.52
N GLY A 249 -9.93 -27.98 -17.38
CA GLY A 249 -11.37 -28.26 -17.22
C GLY A 249 -12.29 -27.13 -17.73
N MET A 250 -13.60 -27.34 -17.66
CA MET A 250 -14.59 -26.49 -18.30
C MET A 250 -15.41 -25.64 -17.32
N VAL A 251 -15.49 -24.34 -17.61
CA VAL A 251 -16.34 -23.36 -16.93
C VAL A 251 -17.07 -22.52 -17.97
N THR A 252 -18.39 -22.43 -17.84
CA THR A 252 -19.24 -21.64 -18.75
C THR A 252 -18.92 -20.14 -18.65
N VAL A 253 -18.95 -19.47 -19.79
CA VAL A 253 -18.82 -18.01 -19.87
C VAL A 253 -20.15 -17.38 -19.44
N SER A 254 -20.15 -16.55 -18.40
CA SER A 254 -21.35 -15.83 -17.97
C SER A 254 -21.63 -14.59 -18.85
N PRO A 255 -22.84 -14.03 -18.83
CA PRO A 255 -23.11 -12.75 -19.49
C PRO A 255 -22.18 -11.62 -19.02
N GLU A 256 -21.90 -11.55 -17.72
CA GLU A 256 -21.00 -10.55 -17.13
C GLU A 256 -19.54 -10.74 -17.55
N ASP A 257 -19.09 -11.98 -17.79
CA ASP A 257 -17.76 -12.24 -18.36
C ASP A 257 -17.62 -11.57 -19.74
N ARG A 258 -18.69 -11.57 -20.55
CA ARG A 258 -18.69 -10.94 -21.90
C ARG A 258 -18.72 -9.42 -21.87
N GLU A 259 -19.17 -8.83 -20.76
CA GLU A 259 -19.14 -7.37 -20.58
C GLU A 259 -17.75 -6.86 -20.18
N LEU A 260 -16.90 -7.72 -19.59
CA LEU A 260 -15.62 -7.32 -19.00
C LEU A 260 -14.38 -7.90 -19.71
N PHE A 261 -14.48 -9.04 -20.40
CA PHE A 261 -13.36 -9.69 -21.07
C PHE A 261 -13.49 -9.67 -22.59
N THR A 262 -12.36 -9.56 -23.29
CA THR A 262 -12.34 -9.66 -24.74
C THR A 262 -12.56 -11.11 -25.20
N PRO A 263 -12.94 -11.34 -26.48
CA PRO A 263 -13.03 -12.70 -27.02
C PRO A 263 -11.72 -13.50 -26.88
N ALA A 264 -10.56 -12.85 -26.98
CA ALA A 264 -9.25 -13.47 -26.79
C ALA A 264 -9.02 -13.89 -25.33
N ASP A 265 -9.40 -13.05 -24.37
CA ASP A 265 -9.31 -13.37 -22.93
C ASP A 265 -10.20 -14.57 -22.57
N LEU A 266 -11.43 -14.59 -23.10
CA LEU A 266 -12.36 -15.69 -22.86
C LEU A 266 -11.84 -17.01 -23.44
N ALA A 267 -11.19 -16.97 -24.61
CA ALA A 267 -10.53 -18.11 -25.24
C ALA A 267 -9.29 -18.57 -24.46
N ALA A 268 -8.55 -17.64 -23.85
CA ALA A 268 -7.43 -17.92 -22.95
C ALA A 268 -7.85 -18.44 -21.56
N GLY A 269 -9.16 -18.63 -21.32
CA GLY A 269 -9.69 -19.24 -20.10
C GLY A 269 -10.04 -18.24 -18.99
N TRP A 270 -10.02 -16.93 -19.24
CA TRP A 270 -10.37 -15.93 -18.21
C TRP A 270 -11.86 -15.95 -17.87
N ARG A 271 -12.17 -15.95 -16.58
CA ARG A 271 -13.53 -15.93 -16.01
C ARG A 271 -13.58 -15.07 -14.74
N LEU A 272 -14.75 -14.57 -14.38
CA LEU A 272 -15.01 -13.95 -13.08
C LEU A 272 -15.27 -15.04 -12.04
N ALA A 273 -14.40 -15.18 -11.04
CA ALA A 273 -14.56 -16.16 -9.96
C ALA A 273 -15.92 -16.04 -9.24
N CYS A 274 -16.51 -14.84 -9.18
CA CYS A 274 -17.82 -14.61 -8.55
C CYS A 274 -19.03 -15.16 -9.34
N LYS A 275 -18.88 -15.42 -10.64
CA LYS A 275 -19.94 -15.97 -11.50
C LYS A 275 -19.65 -17.39 -11.98
N ALA A 276 -18.38 -17.78 -11.95
CA ALA A 276 -17.89 -19.06 -12.40
C ALA A 276 -18.28 -20.23 -11.46
N VAL A 277 -19.09 -21.16 -11.97
CA VAL A 277 -19.40 -22.45 -11.33
C VAL A 277 -18.93 -23.58 -12.26
N PRO A 278 -17.91 -24.37 -11.87
CA PRO A 278 -17.38 -25.45 -12.68
C PRO A 278 -18.37 -26.61 -12.84
N SER A 279 -18.48 -27.15 -14.06
CA SER A 279 -19.26 -28.38 -14.33
C SER A 279 -18.51 -29.67 -13.97
N GLU A 280 -17.21 -29.56 -13.71
CA GLU A 280 -16.27 -30.61 -13.32
C GLU A 280 -15.21 -30.05 -12.36
N ASP A 281 -14.31 -30.88 -11.87
CA ASP A 281 -13.13 -30.40 -11.15
C ASP A 281 -12.25 -29.61 -12.11
N VAL A 282 -11.91 -28.38 -11.74
CA VAL A 282 -11.12 -27.49 -12.61
C VAL A 282 -9.85 -27.06 -11.89
N GLN A 283 -8.79 -26.85 -12.66
CA GLN A 283 -7.58 -26.20 -12.18
C GLN A 283 -7.63 -24.73 -12.59
N ILE A 284 -7.66 -23.84 -11.60
CA ILE A 284 -7.66 -22.40 -11.81
C ILE A 284 -6.30 -21.84 -11.44
N VAL A 285 -5.94 -20.76 -12.10
CA VAL A 285 -4.74 -20.00 -11.88
C VAL A 285 -5.12 -18.63 -11.36
N ILE A 286 -4.55 -18.28 -10.20
CA ILE A 286 -4.63 -16.93 -9.64
C ILE A 286 -3.23 -16.31 -9.60
N PRO A 287 -3.10 -14.99 -9.81
CA PRO A 287 -1.85 -14.30 -9.51
C PRO A 287 -1.66 -14.28 -7.98
N LYS A 288 -0.53 -14.77 -7.44
CA LYS A 288 -0.19 -14.46 -6.03
C LYS A 288 -0.05 -12.96 -5.89
N ARG A 289 -0.98 -12.33 -5.17
CA ARG A 289 -0.78 -10.98 -4.66
C ARG A 289 0.13 -11.08 -3.45
N ASN A 290 1.23 -10.32 -3.46
CA ASN A 290 1.92 -9.98 -2.22
C ASN A 290 0.86 -9.46 -1.24
N ARG A 291 0.77 -10.08 -0.06
CA ARG A 291 -0.07 -9.64 1.05
C ARG A 291 0.46 -8.27 1.47
N GLY A 292 -0.05 -7.23 0.81
CA GLY A 292 0.43 -5.87 0.94
C GLY A 292 0.16 -5.36 2.34
N VAL A 293 1.24 -5.23 3.12
CA VAL A 293 1.34 -4.34 4.26
C VAL A 293 0.80 -2.97 3.81
N LEU A 294 -0.34 -2.56 4.36
CA LEU A 294 -0.75 -1.17 4.36
C LEU A 294 0.31 -0.43 5.18
N ALA A 295 1.33 0.15 4.53
CA ALA A 295 2.45 0.77 5.23
C ALA A 295 2.33 2.30 5.36
N ALA A 296 1.36 2.95 4.71
CA ALA A 296 1.36 4.42 4.64
C ALA A 296 0.41 5.11 5.63
N LEU A 297 -0.23 4.38 6.55
CA LEU A 297 -1.25 4.94 7.46
C LEU A 297 -0.78 5.09 8.92
N GLY A 298 0.50 4.82 9.22
CA GLY A 298 0.98 4.73 10.60
C GLY A 298 2.27 5.47 10.95
N ARG A 299 2.86 6.31 10.09
CA ARG A 299 4.05 7.09 10.49
C ARG A 299 3.68 8.34 11.29
N ASP A 300 3.01 8.14 12.43
CA ASP A 300 2.93 9.14 13.49
C ASP A 300 3.80 8.65 14.65
N GLY A 301 5.05 9.12 14.66
CA GLY A 301 6.07 8.82 15.66
C GLY A 301 7.42 8.47 15.02
N ASP A 302 8.51 9.02 15.57
CA ASP A 302 9.83 8.40 15.37
C ASP A 302 9.78 6.99 15.97
N ASP A 303 10.38 5.98 15.32
CA ASP A 303 10.51 4.66 15.94
C ASP A 303 11.41 4.81 17.19
N TYR A 304 10.80 4.69 18.38
CA TYR A 304 11.52 4.77 19.65
C TYR A 304 11.84 3.35 20.15
N GLU A 305 13.03 3.16 20.72
CA GLU A 305 13.31 1.90 21.42
C GLU A 305 12.40 1.76 22.66
N ALA A 306 11.81 0.59 22.83
CA ALA A 306 11.02 0.27 24.01
C ALA A 306 11.96 0.06 25.22
N ASP A 307 11.79 0.90 26.25
CA ASP A 307 12.49 0.83 27.52
C ASP A 307 11.92 -0.27 28.44
N ILE A 308 12.82 -1.06 29.02
CA ILE A 308 12.51 -2.13 29.98
C ILE A 308 11.91 -1.62 31.29
N GLY A 309 12.04 -0.34 31.63
CA GLY A 309 11.51 0.30 32.83
C GLY A 309 10.10 0.84 32.70
N HIS A 310 9.56 0.94 31.48
CA HIS A 310 8.31 1.63 31.18
C HIS A 310 7.11 0.69 31.11
N SER A 311 5.91 1.24 31.28
CA SER A 311 4.66 0.53 31.08
C SER A 311 4.06 0.86 29.71
N TYR A 312 3.38 -0.12 29.13
CA TYR A 312 2.85 -0.02 27.78
C TYR A 312 1.34 -0.25 27.73
N GLY A 313 0.73 0.20 26.65
CA GLY A 313 -0.63 -0.13 26.28
C GLY A 313 -0.81 -0.17 24.77
N LEU A 314 -1.96 -0.67 24.33
CA LEU A 314 -2.32 -0.77 22.92
C LEU A 314 -3.50 0.14 22.59
N ALA A 315 -3.28 1.12 21.72
CA ALA A 315 -4.34 1.94 21.15
C ALA A 315 -4.78 1.31 19.82
N VAL A 316 -6.07 1.05 19.69
CA VAL A 316 -6.68 0.36 18.54
C VAL A 316 -7.70 1.27 17.90
N ASP A 317 -7.61 1.45 16.59
CA ASP A 317 -8.60 2.12 15.76
C ASP A 317 -9.19 1.11 14.77
N ILE A 318 -10.49 0.86 14.89
CA ILE A 318 -11.22 -0.10 14.06
C ILE A 318 -12.03 0.66 13.02
N GLY A 319 -11.39 0.97 11.91
CA GLY A 319 -12.05 1.51 10.73
C GLY A 319 -12.79 0.43 9.93
N THR A 320 -13.72 0.87 9.08
CA THR A 320 -14.47 -0.03 8.20
C THR A 320 -13.54 -0.73 7.20
N THR A 321 -12.55 -0.01 6.65
CA THR A 321 -11.61 -0.55 5.66
C THR A 321 -10.26 -0.95 6.26
N THR A 322 -9.81 -0.19 7.26
CA THR A 322 -8.46 -0.29 7.83
C THR A 322 -8.54 -0.46 9.34
N LEU A 323 -7.67 -1.30 9.90
CA LEU A 323 -7.39 -1.40 11.32
C LEU A 323 -6.03 -0.75 11.59
N ALA A 324 -5.91 0.01 12.66
CA ALA A 324 -4.65 0.59 13.10
C ALA A 324 -4.38 0.23 14.57
N LEU A 325 -3.12 -0.09 14.88
CA LEU A 325 -2.67 -0.47 16.21
C LEU A 325 -1.41 0.31 16.55
N SER A 326 -1.44 1.08 17.65
CA SER A 326 -0.28 1.77 18.19
C SER A 326 0.16 1.16 19.51
N LEU A 327 1.44 0.87 19.63
CA LEU A 327 2.09 0.63 20.92
C LEU A 327 2.35 1.98 21.58
N VAL A 328 1.81 2.17 22.78
CA VAL A 328 1.91 3.43 23.53
C VAL A 328 2.71 3.18 24.79
N ASP A 329 3.74 4.00 24.99
CA ASP A 329 4.45 4.10 26.25
C ASP A 329 3.61 4.98 27.20
N THR A 330 2.95 4.35 28.17
CA THR A 330 2.05 5.03 29.09
C THR A 330 2.79 5.78 30.19
N THR A 331 4.10 5.52 30.35
CA THR A 331 4.95 6.24 31.32
C THR A 331 5.43 7.56 30.73
N ALA A 332 5.85 7.55 29.48
CA ALA A 332 6.29 8.75 28.77
C ALA A 332 5.15 9.49 28.04
N GLY A 333 3.98 8.86 27.89
CA GLY A 333 2.82 9.45 27.21
C GLY A 333 3.02 9.62 25.70
N ARG A 334 3.75 8.70 25.05
CA ARG A 334 4.09 8.79 23.63
C ARG A 334 3.86 7.48 22.88
N THR A 335 3.54 7.59 21.60
CA THR A 335 3.46 6.44 20.69
C THR A 335 4.86 5.95 20.32
N VAL A 336 5.09 4.65 20.47
CA VAL A 336 6.36 3.96 20.17
C VAL A 336 6.39 3.51 18.71
N HIS A 337 5.31 2.86 18.27
CA HIS A 337 5.21 2.31 16.93
C HIS A 337 3.74 2.09 16.54
N THR A 338 3.42 2.22 15.26
CA THR A 338 2.07 2.01 14.74
C THR A 338 2.11 1.08 13.53
N ILE A 339 1.24 0.07 13.53
CA ILE A 339 1.04 -0.84 12.40
C ILE A 339 -0.40 -0.76 11.90
N THR A 340 -0.60 -0.98 10.61
CA THR A 340 -1.93 -0.99 9.99
C THR A 340 -2.18 -2.26 9.19
N ALA A 341 -3.42 -2.74 9.24
CA ALA A 341 -3.88 -3.91 8.51
C ALA A 341 -5.22 -3.63 7.83
N ALA A 342 -5.56 -4.45 6.85
CA ALA A 342 -6.87 -4.39 6.25
C ALA A 342 -7.92 -5.04 7.17
N ASN A 343 -9.12 -4.47 7.23
CA ASN A 343 -10.24 -5.08 7.95
C ASN A 343 -10.88 -6.20 7.11
N SER A 344 -10.69 -7.46 7.53
CA SER A 344 -11.19 -8.66 6.85
C SER A 344 -12.72 -8.78 6.87
N GLN A 345 -13.42 -8.02 7.71
CA GLN A 345 -14.88 -7.95 7.70
C GLN A 345 -15.45 -7.46 6.35
N ARG A 346 -14.62 -6.83 5.50
CA ARG A 346 -14.96 -6.50 4.10
C ARG A 346 -15.46 -7.69 3.29
N ALA A 347 -15.12 -8.93 3.68
CA ALA A 347 -15.60 -10.15 3.06
C ALA A 347 -17.12 -10.33 3.19
N PHE A 348 -17.75 -9.66 4.15
CA PHE A 348 -19.18 -9.74 4.47
C PHE A 348 -19.96 -8.48 4.07
N GLY A 349 -19.27 -7.38 3.77
CA GLY A 349 -19.88 -6.11 3.39
C GLY A 349 -18.83 -5.02 3.16
N ALA A 350 -19.01 -4.25 2.09
CA ALA A 350 -18.08 -3.17 1.72
C ALA A 350 -18.20 -1.93 2.64
N ASP A 351 -19.32 -1.80 3.35
CA ASP A 351 -19.64 -0.66 4.19
C ASP A 351 -20.31 -1.12 5.50
N VAL A 352 -20.62 -0.15 6.37
CA VAL A 352 -21.26 -0.37 7.66
C VAL A 352 -22.65 -1.02 7.51
N VAL A 353 -23.47 -0.54 6.58
CA VAL A 353 -24.87 -0.99 6.39
C VAL A 353 -24.93 -2.44 5.95
N SER A 354 -24.11 -2.82 4.97
CA SER A 354 -24.02 -4.20 4.48
C SER A 354 -23.51 -5.15 5.57
N ARG A 355 -22.61 -4.71 6.46
CA ARG A 355 -22.18 -5.52 7.61
C ARG A 355 -23.25 -5.66 8.68
N ILE A 356 -24.01 -4.59 8.96
CA ILE A 356 -25.20 -4.67 9.84
C ILE A 356 -26.18 -5.70 9.29
N GLN A 357 -26.46 -5.65 7.98
CA GLN A 357 -27.36 -6.61 7.34
C GLN A 357 -26.81 -8.04 7.42
N ALA A 358 -25.53 -8.25 7.12
CA ALA A 358 -24.91 -9.57 7.26
C ALA A 358 -24.98 -10.10 8.71
N ALA A 359 -24.77 -9.23 9.70
CA ALA A 359 -24.90 -9.59 11.11
C ALA A 359 -26.33 -10.04 11.45
N LYS A 360 -27.34 -9.29 10.97
CA LYS A 360 -28.77 -9.64 11.09
C LYS A 360 -29.12 -10.97 10.40
N ASP A 361 -28.44 -11.27 9.30
CA ASP A 361 -28.59 -12.54 8.57
C ASP A 361 -27.80 -13.70 9.22
N GLY A 362 -27.39 -13.54 10.48
CA GLY A 362 -26.73 -14.56 11.28
C GLY A 362 -25.22 -14.66 11.06
N LYS A 363 -24.58 -13.67 10.43
CA LYS A 363 -23.11 -13.61 10.24
C LYS A 363 -22.36 -12.85 11.33
N GLY A 364 -23.04 -12.38 12.37
CA GLY A 364 -22.44 -11.64 13.48
C GLY A 364 -21.21 -12.33 14.10
N PRO A 365 -21.30 -13.64 14.46
CA PRO A 365 -20.15 -14.37 15.01
C PRO A 365 -18.95 -14.46 14.05
N GLN A 366 -19.19 -14.58 12.74
CA GLN A 366 -18.13 -14.63 11.73
C GLN A 366 -17.49 -13.25 11.53
N LEU A 367 -18.27 -12.18 11.55
CA LEU A 367 -17.78 -10.80 11.52
C LEU A 367 -16.91 -10.49 12.75
N ARG A 368 -17.34 -10.90 13.94
CA ARG A 368 -16.54 -10.80 15.17
C ARG A 368 -15.25 -11.58 15.06
N LYS A 369 -15.34 -12.85 14.64
CA LYS A 369 -14.16 -13.71 14.46
C LYS A 369 -13.16 -13.09 13.50
N ALA A 370 -13.61 -12.46 12.42
CA ALA A 370 -12.74 -11.81 11.43
C ALA A 370 -11.95 -10.66 12.07
N VAL A 371 -12.62 -9.69 12.72
CA VAL A 371 -11.91 -8.55 13.33
C VAL A 371 -11.03 -8.97 14.50
N CYS A 372 -11.45 -9.91 15.34
CA CYS A 372 -10.60 -10.42 16.42
C CYS A 372 -9.36 -11.14 15.86
N HIS A 373 -9.51 -11.91 14.77
CA HIS A 373 -8.38 -12.57 14.14
C HIS A 373 -7.37 -11.56 13.57
N ASP A 374 -7.84 -10.53 12.87
CA ASP A 374 -6.98 -9.49 12.32
C ASP A 374 -6.20 -8.77 13.45
N LEU A 375 -6.89 -8.38 14.53
CA LEU A 375 -6.27 -7.73 15.68
C LEU A 375 -5.25 -8.63 16.39
N GLN A 376 -5.54 -9.92 16.56
CA GLN A 376 -4.59 -10.87 17.15
C GLN A 376 -3.33 -11.05 16.29
N GLN A 377 -3.44 -11.02 14.96
CA GLN A 377 -2.28 -11.02 14.07
C GLN A 377 -1.45 -9.73 14.24
N MET A 378 -2.11 -8.57 14.34
CA MET A 378 -1.44 -7.30 14.61
C MET A 378 -0.74 -7.32 15.97
N PHE A 379 -1.35 -7.90 17.01
CA PHE A 379 -0.71 -8.07 18.31
C PHE A 379 0.55 -8.93 18.21
N HIS A 380 0.50 -10.08 17.52
CA HIS A 380 1.69 -10.90 17.30
C HIS A 380 2.79 -10.13 16.59
N GLN A 381 2.47 -9.42 15.50
CA GLN A 381 3.44 -8.60 14.78
C GLN A 381 4.08 -7.52 15.69
N MET A 382 3.28 -6.89 16.56
CA MET A 382 3.77 -5.90 17.51
C MET A 382 4.73 -6.53 18.53
N TRP A 383 4.41 -7.71 19.05
CA TRP A 383 5.25 -8.42 20.03
C TRP A 383 6.50 -9.06 19.43
N ASP A 384 6.46 -9.46 18.16
CA ASP A 384 7.66 -9.92 17.44
C ASP A 384 8.65 -8.76 17.27
N THR A 385 8.14 -7.53 17.10
CA THR A 385 8.96 -6.32 16.95
C THR A 385 9.43 -5.78 18.31
N TYR A 386 8.57 -5.83 19.33
CA TYR A 386 8.82 -5.29 20.68
C TYR A 386 8.50 -6.32 21.78
N PRO A 387 9.27 -7.42 21.89
CA PRO A 387 8.96 -8.50 22.83
C PRO A 387 9.00 -8.05 24.29
N GLN A 388 9.90 -7.13 24.64
CA GLN A 388 10.01 -6.57 26.00
C GLN A 388 8.78 -5.77 26.44
N ALA A 389 7.95 -5.29 25.50
CA ALA A 389 6.73 -4.54 25.82
C ALA A 389 5.55 -5.45 26.19
N LYS A 390 5.54 -6.72 25.73
CA LYS A 390 4.41 -7.66 25.90
C LYS A 390 4.06 -7.86 27.37
N ASP A 391 5.04 -8.22 28.20
CA ASP A 391 4.84 -8.51 29.63
C ASP A 391 4.49 -7.26 30.45
N ARG A 392 4.75 -6.07 29.88
CA ARG A 392 4.51 -4.76 30.52
C ARG A 392 3.33 -4.02 29.88
N CYS A 393 2.58 -4.68 29.00
CA CYS A 393 1.36 -4.15 28.41
C CYS A 393 0.20 -4.30 29.41
N LEU A 394 -0.18 -3.18 30.03
CA LEU A 394 -1.10 -3.19 31.17
C LEU A 394 -2.57 -3.05 30.75
N LYS A 395 -2.84 -2.38 29.62
CA LYS A 395 -4.20 -2.02 29.18
C LYS A 395 -4.28 -1.75 27.68
N ALA A 396 -5.49 -1.72 27.15
CA ALA A 396 -5.77 -1.29 25.78
C ALA A 396 -6.95 -0.30 25.71
N ALA A 397 -7.03 0.44 24.62
CA ALA A 397 -8.09 1.38 24.33
C ALA A 397 -8.52 1.23 22.88
N VAL A 398 -9.82 1.14 22.63
CA VAL A 398 -10.39 0.86 21.31
C VAL A 398 -11.33 1.99 20.89
N ALA A 399 -11.04 2.56 19.74
CA ALA A 399 -11.83 3.55 19.03
C ALA A 399 -12.34 2.97 17.71
N GLY A 400 -13.39 3.58 17.16
CA GLY A 400 -13.99 3.19 15.89
C GLY A 400 -15.48 3.53 15.87
N ASN A 401 -16.08 3.41 14.69
CA ASN A 401 -17.51 3.69 14.57
C ASN A 401 -18.35 2.69 15.38
N THR A 402 -19.55 3.12 15.79
CA THR A 402 -20.44 2.36 16.67
C THR A 402 -20.70 0.93 16.18
N THR A 403 -20.85 0.74 14.86
CA THR A 403 -21.04 -0.60 14.30
C THR A 403 -19.80 -1.47 14.48
N MET A 404 -18.61 -0.94 14.23
CA MET A 404 -17.37 -1.72 14.40
C MET A 404 -17.19 -2.18 15.85
N LEU A 405 -17.51 -1.33 16.83
CA LEU A 405 -17.47 -1.69 18.25
C LEU A 405 -18.52 -2.78 18.59
N HIS A 406 -19.73 -2.70 18.03
CA HIS A 406 -20.74 -3.75 18.22
C HIS A 406 -20.28 -5.10 17.66
N LEU A 407 -19.68 -5.09 16.47
CA LEU A 407 -19.17 -6.31 15.84
C LEU A 407 -18.00 -6.91 16.63
N LEU A 408 -17.09 -6.09 17.16
CA LEU A 408 -16.00 -6.53 18.03
C LEU A 408 -16.54 -7.21 19.30
N MET A 409 -17.51 -6.58 19.96
CA MET A 409 -18.11 -7.10 21.19
C MET A 409 -19.04 -8.29 20.94
N GLY A 410 -19.49 -8.48 19.70
CA GLY A 410 -20.52 -9.45 19.36
C GLY A 410 -21.90 -9.06 19.88
N TRP A 411 -22.16 -7.77 20.04
CA TRP A 411 -23.48 -7.24 20.38
C TRP A 411 -24.44 -7.35 19.20
N ASP A 412 -25.75 -7.35 19.51
CA ASP A 412 -26.77 -7.33 18.46
C ASP A 412 -26.69 -6.05 17.63
N CYS A 413 -26.59 -6.21 16.31
CA CYS A 413 -26.56 -5.10 15.35
C CYS A 413 -27.95 -4.79 14.78
N GLY A 414 -28.98 -5.55 15.15
CA GLY A 414 -30.34 -5.40 14.61
C GLY A 414 -30.87 -3.98 14.70
N GLY A 415 -30.70 -3.34 15.86
CA GLY A 415 -31.15 -1.98 16.13
C GLY A 415 -30.40 -0.88 15.38
N LEU A 416 -29.19 -1.14 14.87
CA LEU A 416 -28.37 -0.14 14.18
C LEU A 416 -28.87 0.18 12.77
N GLY A 417 -29.52 -0.78 12.11
CA GLY A 417 -30.00 -0.65 10.72
C GLY A 417 -31.49 -0.31 10.60
N SER A 418 -32.20 -0.09 11.70
CA SER A 418 -33.65 0.14 11.71
C SER A 418 -34.01 1.32 12.58
N TRP A 419 -34.83 2.23 12.08
CA TRP A 419 -35.38 3.35 12.85
C TRP A 419 -36.01 2.85 14.17
N PRO A 420 -35.68 3.42 15.34
CA PRO A 420 -34.98 4.68 15.56
C PRO A 420 -33.46 4.55 15.81
N PHE A 421 -32.79 3.63 15.11
CA PHE A 421 -31.33 3.43 15.11
C PHE A 421 -30.74 3.34 16.53
N ARG A 422 -31.08 2.26 17.24
CA ARG A 422 -30.71 2.09 18.64
C ARG A 422 -29.54 1.12 18.80
N PRO A 423 -28.38 1.58 19.33
CA PRO A 423 -27.29 0.70 19.71
C PRO A 423 -27.59 -0.04 21.02
N VAL A 424 -26.94 -1.18 21.23
CA VAL A 424 -26.94 -1.91 22.50
C VAL A 424 -26.15 -1.15 23.56
N SER A 425 -25.02 -0.57 23.16
CA SER A 425 -24.19 0.28 24.01
C SER A 425 -23.48 1.34 23.17
N LEU A 426 -23.26 2.51 23.74
CA LEU A 426 -22.45 3.57 23.16
C LEU A 426 -21.00 3.53 23.67
N GLY A 427 -20.56 2.45 24.34
CA GLY A 427 -19.22 2.38 24.90
C GLY A 427 -19.01 3.34 26.08
N GLY A 428 -17.76 3.72 26.32
CA GLY A 428 -17.34 4.55 27.45
C GLY A 428 -16.91 3.76 28.70
N ASP A 429 -16.95 2.44 28.69
CA ASP A 429 -16.63 1.63 29.86
C ASP A 429 -15.36 0.78 29.65
N TRP A 430 -14.84 0.29 30.77
CA TRP A 430 -13.74 -0.67 30.80
C TRP A 430 -14.28 -2.09 30.82
N TYR A 431 -13.72 -2.94 29.97
CA TYR A 431 -14.05 -4.36 29.84
C TYR A 431 -12.81 -5.21 30.06
N SER A 432 -12.98 -6.53 30.25
CA SER A 432 -11.84 -7.44 30.28
C SER A 432 -11.31 -7.70 28.87
N TRP A 433 -9.99 -7.89 28.73
CA TRP A 433 -9.37 -8.26 27.46
C TRP A 433 -10.07 -9.43 26.78
N LYS A 434 -10.40 -10.48 27.54
CA LYS A 434 -11.07 -11.68 27.02
C LYS A 434 -12.46 -11.37 26.45
N ASP A 435 -13.21 -10.45 27.04
CA ASP A 435 -14.53 -10.08 26.54
C ASP A 435 -14.46 -9.34 25.20
N VAL A 436 -13.44 -8.49 25.04
CA VAL A 436 -13.26 -7.66 23.83
C VAL A 436 -12.58 -8.43 22.70
N PHE A 437 -11.42 -9.04 22.96
CA PHE A 437 -10.57 -9.64 21.93
C PHE A 437 -10.60 -11.17 21.90
N GLY A 438 -11.23 -11.82 22.87
CA GLY A 438 -11.17 -13.27 23.04
C GLY A 438 -9.89 -13.74 23.75
N GLU A 439 -9.65 -15.05 23.73
CA GLU A 439 -8.46 -15.65 24.37
C GLU A 439 -7.20 -15.32 23.58
N TYR A 440 -6.15 -14.88 24.29
CA TYR A 440 -4.85 -14.57 23.72
C TYR A 440 -3.75 -14.87 24.75
N ASP A 441 -2.64 -15.45 24.31
CA ASP A 441 -1.59 -15.93 25.23
C ASP A 441 -0.93 -14.79 26.03
N GLY A 442 -1.00 -14.89 27.36
CA GLY A 442 -0.53 -13.87 28.30
C GLY A 442 -1.53 -12.75 28.62
N PHE A 443 -2.71 -12.73 27.99
CA PHE A 443 -3.72 -11.69 28.17
C PHE A 443 -5.10 -12.27 28.45
N SER A 444 -5.71 -11.86 29.56
CA SER A 444 -7.08 -12.28 29.89
C SER A 444 -7.86 -11.21 30.64
N ASN A 445 -7.27 -10.65 31.71
CA ASN A 445 -7.98 -9.74 32.62
C ASN A 445 -7.50 -8.29 32.52
N GLN A 446 -6.54 -7.99 31.65
CA GLN A 446 -6.09 -6.64 31.38
C GLN A 446 -7.29 -5.78 30.96
N PRO A 447 -7.46 -4.57 31.52
CA PRO A 447 -8.60 -3.73 31.20
C PRO A 447 -8.48 -3.14 29.79
N VAL A 448 -9.60 -3.12 29.09
CA VAL A 448 -9.74 -2.57 27.74
C VAL A 448 -10.84 -1.51 27.73
N ALA A 449 -10.49 -0.26 27.46
CA ALA A 449 -11.46 0.81 27.32
C ALA A 449 -12.10 0.75 25.92
N LEU A 450 -13.42 0.74 25.86
CA LEU A 450 -14.11 1.12 24.62
C LEU A 450 -14.44 2.61 24.73
N LEU A 451 -13.92 3.42 23.80
CA LEU A 451 -14.20 4.85 23.81
C LEU A 451 -15.70 5.11 23.54
N PRO A 452 -16.27 6.22 24.03
CA PRO A 452 -17.70 6.48 23.92
C PRO A 452 -18.08 7.03 22.54
N CYS A 453 -19.13 6.48 21.96
CA CYS A 453 -19.80 6.95 20.74
C CYS A 453 -20.84 8.02 21.06
N ILE A 454 -21.10 8.91 20.09
CA ILE A 454 -22.15 9.93 20.19
C ILE A 454 -23.52 9.34 19.80
N SER A 455 -23.57 8.57 18.70
CA SER A 455 -24.80 8.00 18.17
C SER A 455 -24.55 6.65 17.47
N THR A 456 -25.54 6.13 16.74
CA THR A 456 -25.33 4.96 15.87
C THR A 456 -24.41 5.24 14.68
N TYR A 457 -24.42 6.47 14.16
CA TYR A 457 -23.65 6.84 12.96
C TYR A 457 -22.41 7.67 13.26
N VAL A 458 -22.35 8.31 14.43
CA VAL A 458 -21.19 9.07 14.91
C VAL A 458 -20.54 8.32 16.07
N GLY A 459 -19.38 7.72 15.79
CA GLY A 459 -18.73 6.79 16.70
C GLY A 459 -17.68 7.39 17.61
N ALA A 460 -16.93 6.48 18.23
CA ALA A 460 -15.88 6.80 19.19
C ALA A 460 -14.61 7.34 18.54
N ASP A 461 -14.39 7.00 17.27
CA ASP A 461 -13.40 7.64 16.38
C ASP A 461 -13.58 9.16 16.31
N ILE A 462 -14.83 9.62 16.18
CA ILE A 462 -15.14 11.05 16.13
C ILE A 462 -15.06 11.69 17.51
N THR A 463 -15.54 11.02 18.56
CA THR A 463 -15.35 11.52 19.94
C THR A 463 -13.87 11.69 20.29
N ALA A 464 -13.04 10.72 19.90
CA ALA A 464 -11.58 10.81 20.00
C ALA A 464 -11.04 12.01 19.21
N GLY A 465 -11.55 12.24 18.00
CA GLY A 465 -11.25 13.41 17.18
C GLY A 465 -11.54 14.76 17.84
N ILE A 466 -12.73 14.90 18.43
CA ILE A 466 -13.14 16.11 19.15
C ILE A 466 -12.19 16.40 20.31
N TRP A 467 -11.79 15.37 21.05
CA TRP A 467 -10.85 15.50 22.16
C TRP A 467 -9.43 15.84 21.67
N ALA A 468 -8.92 15.10 20.69
CA ALA A 468 -7.56 15.26 20.16
C ALA A 468 -7.33 16.66 19.58
N CYS A 469 -8.34 17.21 18.89
CA CYS A 469 -8.30 18.56 18.34
C CYS A 469 -8.70 19.64 19.37
N SER A 470 -8.97 19.26 20.63
CA SER A 470 -9.30 20.16 21.75
C SER A 470 -10.51 21.08 21.49
N LEU A 471 -11.52 20.61 20.74
CA LEU A 471 -12.68 21.42 20.35
C LEU A 471 -13.49 21.95 21.54
N MET A 472 -13.54 21.21 22.65
CA MET A 472 -14.24 21.63 23.86
C MET A 472 -13.54 22.74 24.65
N LYS A 473 -12.25 22.98 24.39
CA LYS A 473 -11.46 24.00 25.09
C LYS A 473 -11.30 25.29 24.28
N SER A 474 -11.63 25.24 22.98
CA SER A 474 -11.49 26.37 22.07
C SER A 474 -12.74 27.26 22.09
N GLU A 475 -12.51 28.58 22.05
CA GLU A 475 -13.55 29.57 21.75
C GLU A 475 -13.72 29.77 20.23
N GLU A 476 -12.82 29.24 19.41
CA GLU A 476 -12.88 29.34 17.94
C GLU A 476 -13.96 28.44 17.35
N THR A 477 -14.70 28.97 16.36
CA THR A 477 -15.62 28.17 15.54
C THR A 477 -14.81 27.21 14.68
N THR A 478 -14.93 25.91 14.97
CA THR A 478 -14.05 24.90 14.39
C THR A 478 -14.87 23.81 13.70
N LEU A 479 -14.50 23.49 12.46
CA LEU A 479 -15.04 22.37 11.71
C LEU A 479 -14.02 21.23 11.68
N LEU A 480 -14.36 20.07 12.26
CA LEU A 480 -13.60 18.83 12.11
C LEU A 480 -14.28 17.97 11.05
N ILE A 481 -13.52 17.47 10.09
CA ILE A 481 -13.98 16.57 9.03
C ILE A 481 -13.10 15.32 9.07
N ASP A 482 -13.69 14.16 9.38
CA ASP A 482 -13.02 12.88 9.22
C ASP A 482 -13.39 12.29 7.85
N LEU A 483 -12.37 12.07 7.02
CA LEU A 483 -12.53 11.54 5.67
C LEU A 483 -12.13 10.07 5.64
N GLY A 484 -13.12 9.19 5.72
CA GLY A 484 -12.98 7.76 5.52
C GLY A 484 -13.97 7.21 4.49
N THR A 485 -14.36 5.94 4.66
CA THR A 485 -15.46 5.34 3.88
C THR A 485 -16.78 6.09 4.10
N ASN A 486 -16.96 6.61 5.31
CA ASN A 486 -17.98 7.58 5.65
C ASN A 486 -17.34 8.97 5.71
N GLY A 487 -18.18 10.00 5.60
CA GLY A 487 -17.78 11.37 5.88
C GLY A 487 -18.42 11.86 7.16
N GLU A 488 -17.71 11.72 8.27
CA GLU A 488 -18.12 12.25 9.55
C GLU A 488 -17.59 13.66 9.75
N MET A 489 -18.36 14.50 10.42
CA MET A 489 -18.00 15.90 10.63
C MET A 489 -18.62 16.46 11.89
N VAL A 490 -17.93 17.43 12.47
CA VAL A 490 -18.28 18.09 13.72
C VAL A 490 -18.09 19.59 13.55
N LEU A 491 -19.14 20.36 13.79
CA LEU A 491 -19.09 21.80 13.92
C LEU A 491 -19.12 22.16 15.41
N ARG A 492 -18.07 22.82 15.88
CA ARG A 492 -18.03 23.50 17.17
C ARG A 492 -18.34 24.97 16.93
N SER A 493 -19.42 25.47 17.52
CA SER A 493 -19.84 26.89 17.54
C SER A 493 -19.93 27.40 18.98
N GLU A 494 -20.39 28.62 19.23
CA GLU A 494 -20.69 29.07 20.60
C GLU A 494 -21.83 28.24 21.24
N GLU A 495 -22.84 27.85 20.46
CA GLU A 495 -24.05 27.14 20.89
C GLU A 495 -23.77 25.70 21.36
N GLY A 496 -22.74 25.05 20.82
CA GLY A 496 -22.44 23.67 21.20
C GLY A 496 -21.57 22.92 20.21
N LEU A 497 -21.76 21.60 20.20
CA LEU A 497 -21.18 20.67 19.23
C LEU A 497 -22.31 20.07 18.41
N LEU A 498 -22.22 20.19 17.09
CA LEU A 498 -23.15 19.59 16.15
C LEU A 498 -22.39 18.59 15.27
N THR A 499 -22.86 17.35 15.22
CA THR A 499 -22.21 16.26 14.49
C THR A 499 -23.11 15.70 13.41
N THR A 500 -22.51 15.18 12.34
CA THR A 500 -23.23 14.43 11.34
C THR A 500 -22.32 13.42 10.64
N ALA A 501 -22.95 12.48 9.93
CA ALA A 501 -22.29 11.44 9.16
C ALA A 501 -22.95 11.31 7.78
N THR A 502 -22.12 11.29 6.74
CA THR A 502 -22.54 11.18 5.34
C THR A 502 -22.04 9.86 4.75
N ALA A 503 -22.83 9.29 3.84
CA ALA A 503 -22.40 8.14 3.05
C ALA A 503 -21.58 8.60 1.83
N ALA A 504 -20.30 8.92 2.05
CA ALA A 504 -19.39 9.30 0.97
C ALA A 504 -18.97 8.10 0.09
N GLY A 505 -18.88 6.91 0.69
CA GLY A 505 -18.40 5.69 0.03
C GLY A 505 -16.87 5.68 -0.14
N PRO A 506 -16.27 4.54 -0.49
CA PRO A 506 -14.82 4.36 -0.44
C PRO A 506 -14.09 4.92 -1.68
N ALA A 507 -14.73 5.79 -2.46
CA ALA A 507 -14.14 6.34 -3.69
C ALA A 507 -12.87 7.15 -3.41
N LEU A 508 -12.91 8.00 -2.37
CA LEU A 508 -11.77 8.81 -1.92
C LEU A 508 -10.68 7.96 -1.24
N GLU A 509 -10.98 6.72 -0.85
CA GLU A 509 -10.01 5.74 -0.34
C GLU A 509 -9.46 4.81 -1.45
N GLY A 510 -9.91 4.97 -2.70
CA GLY A 510 -9.53 4.12 -3.82
C GLY A 510 -10.29 2.77 -3.90
N GLY A 511 -11.29 2.51 -3.06
CA GLY A 511 -12.00 1.23 -3.03
C GLY A 511 -12.89 0.96 -4.25
N SER A 512 -13.68 1.97 -4.65
CA SER A 512 -14.66 1.85 -5.74
C SER A 512 -14.10 2.09 -7.15
N LEU A 513 -12.85 2.54 -7.25
CA LEU A 513 -12.27 2.96 -8.53
C LEU A 513 -11.60 1.79 -9.25
N GLN A 514 -11.53 1.86 -10.58
CA GLN A 514 -10.95 0.81 -11.42
C GLN A 514 -9.50 0.52 -11.03
N TRP A 515 -8.67 1.57 -11.02
CA TRP A 515 -7.27 1.53 -10.62
C TRP A 515 -7.03 2.03 -9.19
N GLY A 516 -8.10 2.20 -8.42
CA GLY A 516 -8.00 2.64 -7.04
C GLY A 516 -7.31 1.60 -6.15
N THR A 517 -6.41 2.06 -5.31
CA THR A 517 -5.67 1.25 -4.33
C THR A 517 -5.50 2.04 -3.03
N ALA A 518 -5.25 1.32 -1.93
CA ALA A 518 -4.83 1.95 -0.68
C ALA A 518 -3.47 2.64 -0.84
N SER A 519 -3.09 3.48 0.12
CA SER A 519 -1.77 4.10 0.18
C SER A 519 -0.69 3.04 0.45
N VAL A 520 -0.14 2.47 -0.61
CA VAL A 520 0.92 1.45 -0.61
C VAL A 520 2.07 1.88 -1.51
N PRO A 521 3.30 1.34 -1.35
CA PRO A 521 4.41 1.63 -2.27
C PRO A 521 3.98 1.44 -3.73
N GLY A 522 4.25 2.44 -4.57
CA GLY A 522 3.85 2.45 -5.98
C GLY A 522 2.44 2.99 -6.25
N ALA A 523 1.61 3.26 -5.24
CA ALA A 523 0.34 3.95 -5.46
C ALA A 523 0.63 5.40 -5.91
N ILE A 524 -0.03 5.87 -6.97
CA ILE A 524 0.04 7.25 -7.42
C ILE A 524 -0.61 8.12 -6.35
N CYS A 525 0.20 8.97 -5.71
CA CYS A 525 -0.18 9.83 -4.58
C CYS A 525 -0.05 11.32 -4.91
N GLY A 526 0.37 11.66 -6.12
CA GLY A 526 0.32 13.02 -6.61
C GLY A 526 0.31 13.08 -8.13
N VAL A 527 -0.40 14.07 -8.66
CA VAL A 527 -0.55 14.28 -10.10
C VAL A 527 -0.49 15.78 -10.39
N THR A 528 0.41 16.17 -11.28
CA THR A 528 0.50 17.54 -11.79
C THR A 528 0.34 17.51 -13.30
N MET A 529 -0.56 18.33 -13.82
CA MET A 529 -0.80 18.41 -15.25
C MET A 529 0.14 19.42 -15.91
N ASN A 530 0.81 19.02 -16.98
CA ASN A 530 1.51 19.91 -17.89
C ASN A 530 0.84 19.87 -19.27
N GLY A 531 -0.14 20.74 -19.49
CA GLY A 531 -1.09 20.61 -20.60
C GLY A 531 -1.86 19.29 -20.48
N VAL A 532 -1.79 18.43 -21.51
CA VAL A 532 -2.45 17.11 -21.51
C VAL A 532 -1.56 15.97 -21.01
N ARG A 533 -0.34 16.27 -20.52
CA ARG A 533 0.59 15.25 -20.03
C ARG A 533 0.60 15.24 -18.50
N PRO A 534 0.17 14.16 -17.85
CA PRO A 534 0.27 14.04 -16.40
C PRO A 534 1.72 13.73 -16.00
N LYS A 535 2.18 14.40 -14.95
CA LYS A 535 3.37 14.02 -14.20
C LYS A 535 2.89 13.42 -12.88
N VAL A 536 3.20 12.14 -12.67
CA VAL A 536 2.77 11.40 -11.48
C VAL A 536 3.90 11.27 -10.47
N ARG A 537 3.52 11.21 -9.19
CA ARG A 537 4.38 10.84 -8.06
C ARG A 537 3.78 9.61 -7.40
N THR A 538 4.60 8.61 -7.12
CA THR A 538 4.20 7.40 -6.40
C THR A 538 4.77 7.38 -4.99
N ILE A 539 4.10 6.66 -4.08
CA ILE A 539 4.61 6.40 -2.74
C ILE A 539 5.92 5.62 -2.84
N ASP A 540 6.93 6.03 -2.06
CA ASP A 540 8.30 5.51 -2.03
C ASP A 540 9.06 5.56 -3.37
N GLY A 541 8.54 6.28 -4.37
CA GLY A 541 9.13 6.30 -5.71
C GLY A 541 9.11 4.95 -6.42
N ALA A 542 8.35 3.98 -5.90
CA ALA A 542 8.23 2.65 -6.49
C ALA A 542 7.41 2.69 -7.80
N PRO A 543 7.54 1.67 -8.67
CA PRO A 543 6.79 1.58 -9.92
C PRO A 543 5.27 1.65 -9.69
N PRO A 544 4.50 2.25 -10.61
CA PRO A 544 3.10 2.55 -10.36
C PRO A 544 2.24 1.28 -10.40
N VAL A 545 1.41 1.09 -9.37
CA VAL A 545 0.52 -0.09 -9.24
C VAL A 545 -0.98 0.26 -9.18
N GLY A 546 -1.31 1.54 -9.03
CA GLY A 546 -2.67 2.05 -8.94
C GLY A 546 -2.68 3.53 -8.53
N ILE A 547 -3.84 4.04 -8.15
CA ILE A 547 -4.05 5.43 -7.71
C ILE A 547 -4.63 5.41 -6.29
N CYS A 548 -4.00 6.09 -5.33
CA CYS A 548 -4.58 6.29 -4.00
C CYS A 548 -5.44 7.56 -3.95
N GLY A 549 -6.16 7.77 -2.85
CA GLY A 549 -7.08 8.90 -2.69
C GLY A 549 -6.51 10.26 -3.09
N THR A 550 -5.27 10.55 -2.68
CA THR A 550 -4.61 11.85 -2.99
C THR A 550 -4.32 11.96 -4.47
N GLY A 551 -3.86 10.88 -5.10
CA GLY A 551 -3.68 10.82 -6.54
C GLY A 551 -4.97 11.04 -7.31
N VAL A 552 -6.10 10.53 -6.82
CA VAL A 552 -7.42 10.71 -7.45
C VAL A 552 -7.84 12.18 -7.41
N ILE A 553 -7.76 12.83 -6.25
CA ILE A 553 -8.13 14.25 -6.11
C ILE A 553 -7.20 15.13 -6.93
N GLU A 554 -5.89 14.93 -6.86
CA GLU A 554 -4.93 15.74 -7.63
C GLU A 554 -5.07 15.54 -9.14
N ALA A 555 -5.29 14.31 -9.60
CA ALA A 555 -5.54 14.02 -11.01
C ALA A 555 -6.81 14.71 -11.50
N LEU A 556 -7.91 14.59 -10.75
CA LEU A 556 -9.18 15.18 -11.12
C LEU A 556 -9.14 16.71 -11.11
N ALA A 557 -8.52 17.32 -10.09
CA ALA A 557 -8.29 18.76 -10.05
C ALA A 557 -7.50 19.21 -11.30
N GLY A 558 -6.44 18.50 -11.67
CA GLY A 558 -5.69 18.80 -12.89
C GLY A 558 -6.50 18.63 -14.18
N LEU A 559 -7.38 17.63 -14.26
CA LEU A 559 -8.26 17.41 -15.41
C LEU A 559 -9.31 18.53 -15.55
N ILE A 560 -9.84 19.05 -14.45
CA ILE A 560 -10.75 20.20 -14.41
C ILE A 560 -9.99 21.47 -14.82
N GLU A 561 -8.83 21.74 -14.22
CA GLU A 561 -7.99 22.90 -14.51
C GLU A 561 -7.57 22.98 -15.98
N THR A 562 -7.34 21.83 -16.63
CA THR A 562 -6.98 21.73 -18.06
C THR A 562 -8.20 21.70 -18.99
N GLY A 563 -9.42 21.69 -18.44
CA GLY A 563 -10.67 21.59 -19.19
C GLY A 563 -10.83 20.27 -19.93
N LEU A 564 -10.15 19.20 -19.51
CA LEU A 564 -10.34 17.84 -20.02
C LEU A 564 -11.58 17.17 -19.40
N VAL A 565 -11.97 17.63 -18.21
CA VAL A 565 -13.25 17.35 -17.56
C VAL A 565 -14.05 18.66 -17.53
N ASP A 566 -15.31 18.62 -17.96
CA ASP A 566 -16.20 19.77 -17.84
C ASP A 566 -16.88 19.85 -16.46
N THR A 567 -17.66 20.89 -16.22
CA THR A 567 -18.36 21.12 -14.94
C THR A 567 -19.34 20.01 -14.59
N THR A 568 -19.86 19.26 -15.58
CA THR A 568 -20.75 18.10 -15.32
C THR A 568 -19.97 16.84 -14.93
N GLY A 569 -18.63 16.90 -14.99
CA GLY A 569 -17.74 15.77 -14.76
C GLY A 569 -17.51 14.91 -15.99
N LYS A 570 -17.89 15.38 -17.18
CA LYS A 570 -17.71 14.62 -18.42
C LYS A 570 -16.30 14.80 -18.96
N LEU A 571 -15.61 13.68 -19.20
CA LEU A 571 -14.34 13.64 -19.93
C LEU A 571 -14.55 14.01 -21.40
N LYS A 572 -13.62 14.79 -21.97
CA LYS A 572 -13.56 15.03 -23.40
C LYS A 572 -13.14 13.78 -24.17
N GLU A 573 -13.60 13.66 -25.42
CA GLU A 573 -13.08 12.63 -26.33
C GLU A 573 -11.61 12.91 -26.68
N PRO A 574 -10.76 11.87 -26.84
CA PRO A 574 -11.10 10.44 -26.85
C PRO A 574 -11.16 9.78 -25.45
N TYR A 575 -10.93 10.54 -24.37
CA TYR A 575 -10.79 10.00 -23.00
C TYR A 575 -12.11 9.56 -22.38
N PHE A 576 -13.25 10.10 -22.84
CA PHE A 576 -14.57 9.67 -22.38
C PHE A 576 -14.75 8.15 -22.46
N ARG A 577 -14.31 7.53 -23.56
CA ARG A 577 -14.43 6.08 -23.78
C ARG A 577 -13.28 5.27 -23.22
N ARG A 578 -12.06 5.82 -23.28
CA ARG A 578 -10.82 5.08 -22.99
C ARG A 578 -10.28 5.28 -21.57
N GLY A 579 -10.81 6.27 -20.86
CA GLY A 579 -10.18 6.82 -19.66
C GLY A 579 -8.97 7.69 -20.00
N PHE A 580 -8.61 8.57 -19.08
CA PHE A 580 -7.44 9.42 -19.18
C PHE A 580 -6.21 8.68 -18.62
N PRO A 581 -5.15 8.43 -19.41
CA PRO A 581 -3.98 7.69 -18.95
C PRO A 581 -3.14 8.53 -18.01
N LEU A 582 -2.75 7.94 -16.87
CA LEU A 582 -1.91 8.56 -15.85
C LEU A 582 -0.51 7.95 -15.80
N ALA A 583 -0.42 6.62 -15.87
CA ALA A 583 0.84 5.89 -15.81
C ALA A 583 0.71 4.48 -16.40
N THR A 584 1.81 3.73 -16.41
CA THR A 584 1.87 2.35 -16.90
C THR A 584 2.52 1.47 -15.85
N THR A 585 1.87 0.35 -15.50
CA THR A 585 2.43 -0.63 -14.56
C THR A 585 3.66 -1.33 -15.17
N LEU A 586 4.41 -2.07 -14.34
CA LEU A 586 5.51 -2.91 -14.83
C LEU A 586 5.03 -3.98 -15.83
N ASP A 587 3.80 -4.44 -15.68
CA ASP A 587 3.15 -5.41 -16.58
C ASP A 587 2.58 -4.77 -17.86
N CYS A 588 2.97 -3.53 -18.17
CA CYS A 588 2.53 -2.77 -19.34
C CYS A 588 1.01 -2.47 -19.38
N GLU A 589 0.31 -2.56 -18.25
CA GLU A 589 -1.10 -2.15 -18.16
C GLU A 589 -1.21 -0.63 -17.93
N GLN A 590 -2.12 0.03 -18.63
CA GLN A 590 -2.35 1.47 -18.51
C GLN A 590 -3.22 1.78 -17.29
N ILE A 591 -2.67 2.53 -16.34
CA ILE A 591 -3.41 3.12 -15.22
C ILE A 591 -4.16 4.34 -15.76
N VAL A 592 -5.49 4.24 -15.78
CA VAL A 592 -6.36 5.28 -16.33
C VAL A 592 -7.35 5.79 -15.29
N MET A 593 -7.73 7.06 -15.39
CA MET A 593 -8.90 7.64 -14.72
C MET A 593 -10.09 7.55 -15.66
N THR A 594 -11.11 6.75 -15.32
CA THR A 594 -12.27 6.56 -16.19
C THR A 594 -13.40 7.55 -15.90
N GLN A 595 -14.35 7.66 -16.84
CA GLN A 595 -15.59 8.42 -16.62
C GLN A 595 -16.39 7.91 -15.42
N LYS A 596 -16.37 6.59 -15.19
CA LYS A 596 -17.03 5.97 -14.05
C LYS A 596 -16.35 6.36 -12.74
N ASP A 597 -15.01 6.35 -12.71
CA ASP A 597 -14.25 6.76 -11.53
C ASP A 597 -14.58 8.21 -11.13
N ILE A 598 -14.65 9.12 -12.12
CA ILE A 598 -15.04 10.52 -11.89
C ILE A 598 -16.45 10.61 -11.28
N ARG A 599 -17.39 9.78 -11.76
CA ARG A 599 -18.74 9.75 -11.23
C ARG A 599 -18.78 9.30 -9.76
N GLU A 600 -18.00 8.30 -9.38
CA GLU A 600 -17.89 7.86 -7.98
C GLU A 600 -17.33 8.98 -7.09
N VAL A 601 -16.33 9.72 -7.58
CA VAL A 601 -15.78 10.88 -6.85
C VAL A 601 -16.80 11.99 -6.71
N GLN A 602 -17.63 12.27 -7.73
CA GLN A 602 -18.71 13.26 -7.64
C GLN A 602 -19.72 12.94 -6.54
N LEU A 603 -20.12 11.66 -6.42
CA LEU A 603 -21.06 11.22 -5.38
C LEU A 603 -20.43 11.42 -3.99
N ALA A 604 -19.19 10.97 -3.81
CA ALA A 604 -18.48 11.11 -2.55
C ALA A 604 -18.29 12.58 -2.14
N LYS A 605 -17.78 13.40 -3.06
CA LYS A 605 -17.47 14.80 -2.76
C LYS A 605 -18.72 15.63 -2.52
N SER A 606 -19.82 15.32 -3.21
CA SER A 606 -21.10 15.99 -2.98
C SER A 606 -21.69 15.65 -1.61
N ALA A 607 -21.57 14.39 -1.16
CA ALA A 607 -22.01 13.99 0.18
C ALA A 607 -21.30 14.79 1.27
N ILE A 608 -19.97 14.87 1.19
CA ILE A 608 -19.15 15.65 2.13
C ILE A 608 -19.54 17.14 2.08
N ARG A 609 -19.58 17.73 0.87
CA ARG A 609 -19.85 19.15 0.72
C ARG A 609 -21.24 19.53 1.23
N ALA A 610 -22.26 18.74 0.91
CA ALA A 610 -23.62 18.93 1.40
C ALA A 610 -23.68 18.78 2.92
N GLY A 611 -23.00 17.81 3.52
CA GLY A 611 -22.94 17.66 4.97
C GLY A 611 -22.37 18.90 5.68
N ILE A 612 -21.27 19.45 5.15
CA ILE A 612 -20.64 20.66 5.69
C ILE A 612 -21.63 21.82 5.66
N GLU A 613 -22.29 22.04 4.52
CA GLU A 613 -23.25 23.13 4.38
C GLU A 613 -24.51 22.90 5.20
N THR A 614 -24.95 21.66 5.42
CA THR A 614 -26.06 21.36 6.33
C THR A 614 -25.73 21.75 7.77
N LEU A 615 -24.54 21.40 8.28
CA LEU A 615 -24.15 21.81 9.63
C LEU A 615 -24.15 23.33 9.79
N LEU A 616 -23.60 24.05 8.80
CA LEU A 616 -23.62 25.52 8.79
C LEU A 616 -25.04 26.07 8.71
N TYR A 617 -25.91 25.47 7.89
CA TYR A 617 -27.29 25.88 7.75
C TYR A 617 -28.09 25.74 9.05
N GLU A 618 -27.93 24.62 9.76
CA GLU A 618 -28.60 24.38 11.05
C GLU A 618 -28.18 25.41 12.12
N GLU A 619 -26.91 25.80 12.15
CA GLU A 619 -26.38 26.84 13.04
C GLU A 619 -26.58 28.27 12.48
N ARG A 620 -27.18 28.42 11.29
CA ARG A 620 -27.37 29.71 10.58
C ARG A 620 -26.06 30.47 10.34
N MET A 621 -24.99 29.74 10.09
CA MET A 621 -23.65 30.23 9.84
C MET A 621 -23.28 30.13 8.36
N THR A 622 -22.19 30.77 8.00
CA THR A 622 -21.55 30.71 6.69
C THR A 622 -20.10 30.24 6.82
N CYS A 623 -19.44 29.93 5.70
CA CYS A 623 -18.02 29.55 5.72
C CYS A 623 -17.09 30.68 6.21
N GLU A 624 -17.54 31.94 6.22
CA GLU A 624 -16.77 33.05 6.75
C GLU A 624 -16.67 33.00 8.28
N ASP A 625 -17.71 32.48 8.94
CA ASP A 625 -17.80 32.38 10.40
C ASP A 625 -16.95 31.24 10.98
N ILE A 626 -16.48 30.31 10.15
CA ILE A 626 -15.53 29.27 10.58
C ILE A 626 -14.16 29.90 10.76
N ASP A 627 -13.53 29.71 11.91
CA ASP A 627 -12.15 30.15 12.17
C ASP A 627 -11.12 29.12 11.69
N ARG A 628 -11.43 27.84 11.90
CA ARG A 628 -10.49 26.73 11.68
C ARG A 628 -11.16 25.47 11.16
N VAL A 629 -10.45 24.74 10.30
CA VAL A 629 -10.87 23.43 9.81
C VAL A 629 -9.78 22.40 10.10
N TYR A 630 -10.16 21.28 10.70
CA TYR A 630 -9.31 20.09 10.83
C TYR A 630 -9.78 19.00 9.88
N ILE A 631 -8.88 18.47 9.07
CA ILE A 631 -9.14 17.27 8.26
C ILE A 631 -8.40 16.09 8.90
N ALA A 632 -9.17 15.14 9.40
CA ALA A 632 -8.72 13.88 9.97
C ALA A 632 -8.90 12.72 8.97
N GLY A 633 -8.44 11.55 9.38
CA GLY A 633 -8.54 10.31 8.63
C GLY A 633 -7.24 9.97 7.90
N GLY A 634 -7.04 8.68 7.63
CA GLY A 634 -5.79 8.14 7.08
C GLY A 634 -5.38 8.74 5.72
N PHE A 635 -6.36 9.18 4.93
CA PHE A 635 -6.14 9.89 3.68
C PHE A 635 -5.97 11.41 3.86
N GLY A 636 -6.66 11.99 4.85
CA GLY A 636 -6.73 13.43 5.10
C GLY A 636 -5.39 14.10 5.37
N TYR A 637 -4.42 13.37 5.95
CA TYR A 637 -3.09 13.90 6.28
C TYR A 637 -2.32 14.47 5.08
N TYR A 638 -2.41 13.81 3.92
CA TYR A 638 -1.71 14.20 2.70
C TYR A 638 -2.60 14.97 1.71
N LEU A 639 -3.85 15.27 2.10
CA LEU A 639 -4.78 15.98 1.26
C LEU A 639 -4.36 17.45 1.13
N GLN A 640 -4.19 17.92 -0.10
CA GLN A 640 -3.98 19.35 -0.36
C GLN A 640 -5.34 20.09 -0.35
N PRO A 641 -5.57 21.03 0.59
CA PRO A 641 -6.88 21.70 0.70
C PRO A 641 -7.28 22.46 -0.58
N ALA A 642 -6.31 23.06 -1.27
CA ALA A 642 -6.56 23.75 -2.54
C ALA A 642 -7.08 22.79 -3.64
N LYS A 643 -6.56 21.56 -3.69
CA LYS A 643 -7.00 20.54 -4.67
C LYS A 643 -8.34 19.93 -4.28
N ALA A 644 -8.61 19.76 -2.99
CA ALA A 644 -9.94 19.41 -2.48
C ALA A 644 -11.00 20.45 -2.88
N ALA A 645 -10.68 21.74 -2.73
CA ALA A 645 -11.57 22.82 -3.15
C ALA A 645 -11.74 22.89 -4.67
N ALA A 646 -10.68 22.63 -5.45
CA ALA A 646 -10.75 22.62 -6.91
C ALA A 646 -11.72 21.56 -7.47
N ILE A 647 -11.93 20.45 -6.75
CA ILE A 647 -12.94 19.43 -7.11
C ILE A 647 -14.30 19.66 -6.43
N GLY A 648 -14.45 20.76 -5.67
CA GLY A 648 -15.68 21.09 -4.92
C GLY A 648 -15.93 20.21 -3.69
N LEU A 649 -14.93 19.48 -3.18
CA LEU A 649 -15.05 18.71 -1.94
C LEU A 649 -15.10 19.65 -0.72
N LEU A 650 -14.26 20.68 -0.73
CA LEU A 650 -14.17 21.68 0.33
C LEU A 650 -14.61 23.06 -0.19
N PRO A 651 -15.31 23.89 0.60
CA PRO A 651 -15.50 25.31 0.28
C PRO A 651 -14.17 26.03 0.04
N PRO A 652 -14.03 26.79 -1.08
CA PRO A 652 -12.82 27.57 -1.35
C PRO A 652 -12.43 28.53 -0.21
N GLN A 653 -13.43 29.05 0.51
CA GLN A 653 -13.28 29.93 1.67
C GLN A 653 -12.58 29.24 2.84
N LEU A 654 -12.63 27.91 2.92
CA LEU A 654 -12.05 27.16 4.04
C LEU A 654 -10.61 26.72 3.78
N VAL A 655 -10.11 26.82 2.54
CA VAL A 655 -8.78 26.31 2.13
C VAL A 655 -7.65 26.81 3.03
N HIS A 656 -7.64 28.10 3.32
CA HIS A 656 -6.58 28.75 4.12
C HIS A 656 -6.79 28.60 5.64
N LYS A 657 -7.96 28.11 6.06
CA LYS A 657 -8.30 27.80 7.44
C LYS A 657 -8.09 26.32 7.78
N THR A 658 -7.69 25.51 6.79
CA THR A 658 -7.64 24.05 6.89
C THR A 658 -6.26 23.53 7.26
N ALA A 659 -6.22 22.66 8.26
CA ALA A 659 -5.05 21.90 8.70
C ALA A 659 -5.32 20.40 8.76
N ALA A 660 -4.31 19.59 8.45
CA ALA A 660 -4.37 18.15 8.64
C ALA A 660 -4.22 17.78 10.13
N ALA A 661 -5.03 16.85 10.61
CA ALA A 661 -5.03 16.38 12.00
C ALA A 661 -4.55 14.92 12.19
N GLY A 662 -4.20 14.22 11.10
CA GLY A 662 -3.72 12.83 11.16
C GLY A 662 -4.79 11.84 11.60
N ASN A 663 -4.38 10.70 12.18
CA ASN A 663 -5.31 9.75 12.77
C ASN A 663 -5.70 10.17 14.20
N THR A 664 -6.74 11.00 14.29
CA THR A 664 -7.22 11.51 15.57
C THR A 664 -7.92 10.44 16.43
N SER A 665 -8.42 9.36 15.81
CA SER A 665 -9.01 8.20 16.49
C SER A 665 -7.96 7.50 17.37
N LEU A 666 -6.80 7.17 16.78
CA LEU A 666 -5.66 6.62 17.52
C LEU A 666 -5.10 7.59 18.55
N ALA A 667 -5.02 8.89 18.24
CA ALA A 667 -4.52 9.89 19.18
C ALA A 667 -5.38 9.94 20.46
N GLY A 668 -6.72 9.91 20.33
CA GLY A 668 -7.62 9.86 21.48
C GLY A 668 -7.54 8.55 22.24
N ALA A 669 -7.42 7.41 21.56
CA ALA A 669 -7.22 6.12 22.22
C ALA A 669 -5.90 6.06 23.01
N ALA A 670 -4.81 6.57 22.43
CA ALA A 670 -3.52 6.68 23.10
C ALA A 670 -3.58 7.59 24.32
N ALA A 671 -4.34 8.69 24.25
CA ALA A 671 -4.52 9.61 25.36
C ALA A 671 -5.22 8.95 26.56
N VAL A 672 -6.24 8.10 26.34
CA VAL A 672 -6.91 7.34 27.41
C VAL A 672 -5.94 6.37 28.12
N LEU A 673 -4.96 5.82 27.38
CA LEU A 673 -3.95 4.94 27.97
C LEU A 673 -2.98 5.70 28.88
N ALA A 674 -2.63 6.93 28.51
CA ALA A 674 -1.77 7.81 29.29
C ALA A 674 -2.50 8.41 30.50
N ASP A 675 -3.75 8.81 30.35
CA ASP A 675 -4.58 9.40 31.40
C ASP A 675 -6.03 8.89 31.30
N GLU A 676 -6.46 8.10 32.29
CA GLU A 676 -7.79 7.48 32.30
C GLU A 676 -8.92 8.50 32.45
N SER A 677 -8.65 9.69 32.99
CA SER A 677 -9.64 10.77 33.13
C SER A 677 -10.09 11.34 31.78
N VAL A 678 -9.29 11.13 30.73
CA VAL A 678 -9.64 11.47 29.34
C VAL A 678 -10.91 10.74 28.90
N LEU A 679 -11.14 9.50 29.37
CA LEU A 679 -12.35 8.76 29.06
C LEU A 679 -13.60 9.46 29.61
N ASP A 680 -13.50 10.07 30.79
CA ASP A 680 -14.59 10.84 31.39
C ASP A 680 -14.83 12.17 30.66
N ASP A 681 -13.78 12.80 30.14
CA ASP A 681 -13.92 13.97 29.28
C ASP A 681 -14.61 13.62 27.96
N MET A 682 -14.27 12.48 27.35
CA MET A 682 -14.97 11.98 26.17
C MET A 682 -16.44 11.67 26.45
N LYS A 683 -16.78 11.12 27.62
CA LYS A 683 -18.19 10.97 28.04
C LYS A 683 -18.91 12.31 28.14
N LYS A 684 -18.24 13.37 28.63
CA LYS A 684 -18.82 14.72 28.67
C LYS A 684 -19.05 15.26 27.26
N ILE A 685 -18.11 15.05 26.33
CA ILE A 685 -18.28 15.40 24.91
C ILE A 685 -19.57 14.78 24.36
N CYS A 686 -19.76 13.46 24.52
CA CYS A 686 -20.95 12.77 24.03
C CYS A 686 -22.26 13.32 24.60
N ARG A 687 -22.27 13.84 25.84
CA ARG A 687 -23.48 14.44 26.44
C ARG A 687 -23.85 15.81 25.88
N HIS A 688 -22.90 16.53 25.30
CA HIS A 688 -23.10 17.88 24.77
C HIS A 688 -23.16 17.91 23.23
N ALA A 689 -22.80 16.81 22.57
CA ALA A 689 -22.87 16.68 21.12
C ALA A 689 -24.31 16.41 20.65
N GLY A 690 -24.84 17.30 19.82
CA GLY A 690 -26.05 17.06 19.02
C GLY A 690 -25.72 16.32 17.72
N GLU A 691 -26.68 15.55 17.21
CA GLU A 691 -26.57 14.87 15.92
C GLU A 691 -27.62 15.41 14.94
N VAL A 692 -27.17 15.76 13.73
CA VAL A 692 -28.04 16.07 12.59
C VAL A 692 -28.15 14.85 11.72
N ILE A 693 -29.36 14.28 11.63
CA ILE A 693 -29.65 13.13 10.77
C ILE A 693 -29.98 13.61 9.36
N LEU A 694 -29.04 13.43 8.43
CA LEU A 694 -29.14 13.97 7.06
C LEU A 694 -30.21 13.29 6.19
N ALA A 695 -30.56 12.04 6.48
CA ALA A 695 -31.48 11.25 5.65
C ALA A 695 -32.84 11.94 5.40
N ASN A 696 -33.31 12.73 6.38
CA ASN A 696 -34.58 13.44 6.33
C ASN A 696 -34.41 14.97 6.25
N ASN A 697 -33.22 15.46 5.93
CA ASN A 697 -32.94 16.90 5.86
C ASN A 697 -33.09 17.40 4.41
N ASP A 698 -34.10 18.22 4.16
CA ASP A 698 -34.41 18.75 2.81
C ASP A 698 -33.28 19.62 2.24
N PHE A 699 -32.57 20.35 3.11
CA PHE A 699 -31.42 21.16 2.70
C PHE A 699 -30.28 20.26 2.24
N PHE A 700 -29.95 19.20 2.99
CA PHE A 700 -28.93 18.22 2.59
C PHE A 700 -29.24 17.62 1.21
N GLN A 701 -30.48 17.17 0.97
CA GLN A 701 -30.86 16.58 -0.31
C GLN A 701 -30.69 17.55 -1.47
N SER A 702 -31.05 18.81 -1.27
CA SER A 702 -30.90 19.87 -2.29
C SER A 702 -29.42 20.18 -2.56
N ALA A 703 -28.64 20.41 -1.49
CA ALA A 703 -27.20 20.69 -1.57
C ALA A 703 -26.44 19.51 -2.21
N TYR A 704 -26.82 18.26 -1.91
CA TYR A 704 -26.20 17.07 -2.50
C TYR A 704 -26.40 16.99 -4.02
N ILE A 705 -27.53 17.45 -4.54
CA ILE A 705 -27.77 17.49 -5.98
C ILE A 705 -26.98 18.65 -6.62
N GLU A 706 -26.97 19.81 -5.96
CA GLU A 706 -26.26 21.00 -6.41
C GLU A 706 -24.74 20.77 -6.53
N HIS A 707 -24.14 20.18 -5.50
CA HIS A 707 -22.69 19.97 -5.42
C HIS A 707 -22.19 18.73 -6.16
N MET A 708 -23.03 18.09 -6.97
CA MET A 708 -22.63 16.94 -7.79
C MET A 708 -21.77 17.37 -9.00
N ASN A 709 -21.97 18.59 -9.50
CA ASN A 709 -21.12 19.19 -10.53
C ASN A 709 -19.83 19.78 -9.93
N PHE A 710 -18.78 19.93 -10.73
CA PHE A 710 -17.50 20.53 -10.32
C PHE A 710 -17.51 22.04 -10.32
#